data_AF-A0A2T0N1V7-F1
#
_entry.id   AF-A0A2T0N1V7-F1
#
_cell.length_a   1.000
_cell.length_b   1.000
_cell.length_c   1.000
_cell.angle_alpha   90.00
_cell.angle_beta   90.00
_cell.angle_gamma   90.00
#
_symmetry.space_group_name_H-M   'P 1'
#
loop_
_entity.id
_entity.type
_entity.pdbx_description
1 polymer ?
#
loop_
_entity_poly.entity_id
_entity_poly.type
_entity_poly.pdbx_seq_one_letter_code
_entity_poly.pdbx_strand_id
1 'polypeptide(L)'
;MDHGPRRGTGSGREDHPGSDTEGRVGDGAESDTESRVGDDAGSDAEGRVGSRAESGAVVWVPVEGAPVVVGPAGGDPGPAVAELGRLLADGPTAAGAGVELCPGFVSARLDGARGDRRDAVLAAVRVLGLKGLHRLGERAGVLVALFGAEATKPVAAAAGQAIADGRWAALQLASAASGVLGAEQLERVLRLGLPAPTREGSAAPTPARPPGDPAPGGAAAEATPGPAVVEPAPEPAVVEPAPEPAVVEPGLEAAASTMAGHLERVLSPFPRRRRLDLLLDLWEQVAAERERVGRRRRLRAMQGRQSRLEELTARYEAHEEELLIAHITQQLGHEPSLAEAARWFPEPWERAALMRRVVADALAATVLVRTAVAVADHGVREGIARCADQLVAAAALMKPDEAGRAARRVPGLTGLPARPGNYVRDLAAKRHDPREPYVRQRLARAAEYAEVVIEAVTDRVLEARPQPGAWAGAGMREWRAVAGYTPQRDPASWSQPHQEESRASLSERLAARPGTAPEEEETAGDLLWYAELADALAQLNGHERADIDFGPTYPYLNWNPFPRPEEQLTPPVESIPAALAGAAQLISFGGRPPRQCRTWEELVTGLIADLRFTEAFTRDFSLPEPLAARDGTILPGTRLRVECARNARMLTRWSAYMGNCIGSPHYAEAAAQGRCVLLALRREDGAIAANVELVQHTRGWRIEEFRARFNADPDPALRQRVLTWAAGLPVPAPAAPEPPDLLPGPRPAARRRPRRASLEVSGPLAELVADALTAPDVVAALNTFDRLYAARDGAPTSSTAPGSRASGSAVPRSRTPAGAAPSAAVPGWRTPAGGAASGFRAAWDDGPGSPEPASATTGPQESTGATPGHQVPTDAAPEYQAPTSAAPGSRASEGPVPGYRVPTGAVPGPGTPTNAVPGARTTAGAAPGARGAPAIQVPAGLTALRRLPAERIERACRYGLAAAGLVALWRATGVRPLERALAALDPRLREQYDQLPLLLADAPLPGSLRRLARHEAIAPARSMELVARRIRAALGRLARAGDPVLADHVARRADTALLCALVVVVTSWPDAGLPTVPVTRPGETGVPGFPRTDLDDPDGPWRRAFPAAAELGADLAVFSERVATDGLRVPSAWLGHGGWPALWQRAAR
;
A
#
# COMPACT_ATOMS: atom_id res chain seq x y z
N MET A 1 -34.98 -63.01 14.23
CA MET A 1 -34.03 -64.01 13.72
C MET A 1 -32.61 -63.45 13.79
N ASP A 2 -31.76 -63.74 14.77
CA ASP A 2 -32.07 -64.00 16.19
C ASP A 2 -30.84 -63.74 17.10
N HIS A 3 -31.13 -63.62 18.39
CA HIS A 3 -30.32 -63.27 19.58
C HIS A 3 -28.89 -63.85 19.73
N GLY A 4 -27.99 -63.33 20.59
CA GLY A 4 -28.14 -62.32 21.66
C GLY A 4 -26.83 -61.99 22.44
N PRO A 5 -26.85 -61.81 23.79
CA PRO A 5 -27.24 -60.51 24.38
C PRO A 5 -26.55 -60.03 25.70
N ARG A 6 -26.82 -58.76 26.11
CA ARG A 6 -26.74 -58.12 27.48
C ARG A 6 -25.35 -57.76 28.04
N ARG A 7 -25.17 -56.75 28.93
CA ARG A 7 -26.08 -55.79 29.65
C ARG A 7 -25.92 -54.33 29.07
N GLY A 8 -26.29 -53.16 29.63
CA GLY A 8 -26.89 -52.69 30.91
C GLY A 8 -25.86 -52.33 32.01
N THR A 9 -25.96 -51.28 32.85
CA THR A 9 -26.93 -50.17 33.15
C THR A 9 -26.20 -49.10 34.03
N GLY A 10 -26.63 -47.84 34.29
CA GLY A 10 -27.79 -47.02 33.89
C GLY A 10 -28.13 -45.91 34.93
N SER A 11 -28.77 -44.79 34.53
CA SER A 11 -29.18 -43.59 35.34
C SER A 11 -28.05 -42.68 35.88
N GLY A 12 -28.27 -41.40 36.28
CA GLY A 12 -29.50 -40.59 36.40
C GLY A 12 -29.24 -39.06 36.33
N ARG A 13 -30.26 -38.22 36.55
CA ARG A 13 -30.32 -36.77 36.27
C ARG A 13 -30.90 -36.00 37.47
N GLU A 14 -30.38 -34.82 37.83
CA GLU A 14 -31.10 -33.59 38.25
C GLU A 14 -30.15 -32.47 38.77
N ASP A 15 -30.72 -31.33 39.20
CA ASP A 15 -30.12 -29.98 39.22
C ASP A 15 -30.14 -29.30 40.62
N HIS A 16 -29.49 -28.12 40.73
CA HIS A 16 -29.62 -27.09 41.79
C HIS A 16 -28.99 -27.41 43.20
N PRO A 17 -28.84 -26.43 44.14
CA PRO A 17 -28.04 -25.20 43.98
C PRO A 17 -27.25 -24.74 45.25
N GLY A 18 -26.30 -23.82 45.08
CA GLY A 18 -26.08 -22.69 46.03
C GLY A 18 -25.03 -22.79 47.17
N SER A 19 -24.45 -21.60 47.46
CA SER A 19 -23.92 -21.09 48.75
C SER A 19 -22.69 -21.70 49.46
N ASP A 20 -21.73 -20.79 49.68
CA ASP A 20 -21.00 -20.49 50.94
C ASP A 20 -19.62 -21.09 51.33
N THR A 21 -18.70 -20.12 51.53
CA THR A 21 -17.60 -20.01 52.51
C THR A 21 -16.44 -21.01 52.57
N GLU A 22 -15.22 -20.42 52.47
CA GLU A 22 -13.95 -20.78 53.13
C GLU A 22 -13.33 -22.19 52.86
N GLY A 23 -12.01 -22.36 52.71
CA GLY A 23 -10.90 -21.41 52.83
C GLY A 23 -9.85 -21.91 53.82
N ARG A 24 -8.71 -22.47 53.36
CA ARG A 24 -7.59 -22.79 54.26
C ARG A 24 -6.22 -22.82 53.58
N VAL A 25 -5.21 -22.44 54.38
CA VAL A 25 -3.76 -22.49 54.12
C VAL A 25 -3.12 -23.31 55.26
N GLY A 26 -2.00 -24.00 55.00
CA GLY A 26 -1.09 -24.54 56.03
C GLY A 26 0.15 -23.63 56.15
N ASP A 27 0.61 -23.28 57.35
CA ASP A 27 1.39 -24.09 58.32
C ASP A 27 2.89 -24.17 57.96
N GLY A 28 3.84 -23.99 58.89
CA GLY A 28 3.74 -23.71 60.35
C GLY A 28 4.97 -22.93 60.88
N ALA A 29 4.90 -22.38 62.10
CA ALA A 29 5.54 -22.89 63.34
C ALA A 29 6.81 -22.05 63.71
N GLU A 30 7.33 -21.93 64.95
CA GLU A 30 7.12 -22.59 66.25
C GLU A 30 7.23 -21.59 67.44
N SER A 31 6.68 -21.93 68.63
CA SER A 31 7.11 -21.53 70.01
C SER A 31 7.12 -20.04 70.47
N ASP A 32 7.10 -19.70 71.77
CA ASP A 32 6.23 -20.16 72.89
C ASP A 32 6.23 -19.14 74.08
N THR A 33 5.44 -19.43 75.13
CA THR A 33 5.35 -18.88 76.52
C THR A 33 6.61 -18.25 77.20
N GLU A 34 6.60 -17.38 78.24
CA GLU A 34 5.55 -16.89 79.18
C GLU A 34 5.90 -15.62 80.05
N SER A 35 4.88 -15.00 80.65
CA SER A 35 4.73 -14.33 81.99
C SER A 35 5.86 -13.62 82.82
N ARG A 36 5.66 -12.29 83.00
CA ARG A 36 5.63 -11.49 84.30
C ARG A 36 6.90 -11.05 85.09
N VAL A 37 6.66 -10.02 85.95
CA VAL A 37 7.52 -9.35 86.97
C VAL A 37 8.52 -8.33 86.39
N GLY A 38 8.75 -7.13 86.95
CA GLY A 38 8.19 -6.42 88.14
C GLY A 38 8.60 -4.94 88.18
N ASP A 39 8.26 -4.21 89.26
CA ASP A 39 8.26 -2.73 89.30
C ASP A 39 9.53 -2.02 89.86
N ASP A 40 9.63 -0.73 89.50
CA ASP A 40 10.05 0.44 90.31
C ASP A 40 11.53 0.92 90.45
N ALA A 41 11.66 2.26 90.54
CA ALA A 41 12.80 3.13 90.93
C ALA A 41 14.18 3.03 90.20
N GLY A 42 14.94 4.12 90.01
CA GLY A 42 14.66 5.56 90.21
C GLY A 42 15.89 6.50 90.13
N SER A 43 15.63 7.77 89.74
CA SER A 43 16.38 9.02 89.99
C SER A 43 17.85 9.25 89.50
N ASP A 44 18.03 10.43 88.88
CA ASP A 44 19.22 11.33 88.83
C ASP A 44 20.53 10.85 88.16
N ALA A 45 21.33 11.66 87.43
CA ALA A 45 21.43 13.13 87.37
C ALA A 45 21.89 13.70 85.99
N GLU A 46 22.04 15.03 85.94
CA GLU A 46 22.39 15.95 84.84
C GLU A 46 23.62 15.57 83.96
N GLY A 47 23.75 16.01 82.68
CA GLY A 47 22.89 16.87 81.86
C GLY A 47 23.61 17.49 80.63
N ARG A 48 23.10 18.65 80.17
CA ARG A 48 23.56 19.58 79.08
C ARG A 48 23.02 19.43 77.62
N VAL A 49 22.18 20.42 77.28
CA VAL A 49 22.20 21.27 76.05
C VAL A 49 21.79 20.69 74.69
N GLY A 50 20.59 21.11 74.24
CA GLY A 50 20.30 21.48 72.84
C GLY A 50 19.92 20.34 71.86
N SER A 51 18.91 20.48 70.99
CA SER A 51 17.93 21.57 70.83
C SER A 51 16.68 21.12 70.07
N ARG A 52 15.51 21.67 70.44
CA ARG A 52 14.35 21.98 69.57
C ARG A 52 13.96 20.91 68.53
N ALA A 53 13.18 19.92 68.95
CA ALA A 53 12.39 19.12 68.02
C ALA A 53 11.20 19.96 67.51
N GLU A 54 11.14 20.24 66.21
CA GLU A 54 9.98 20.88 65.58
C GLU A 54 9.00 19.83 65.03
N SER A 55 7.71 20.15 65.08
CA SER A 55 6.64 19.27 64.61
C SER A 55 6.75 19.01 63.11
N GLY A 56 6.91 17.73 62.72
CA GLY A 56 7.03 17.31 61.33
C GLY A 56 5.75 17.52 60.53
N ALA A 57 5.57 18.73 59.98
CA ALA A 57 4.48 19.02 59.06
C ALA A 57 4.70 18.27 57.73
N VAL A 58 3.78 17.37 57.38
CA VAL A 58 3.73 16.77 56.05
C VAL A 58 3.31 17.85 55.05
N VAL A 59 4.28 18.44 54.37
CA VAL A 59 4.04 19.43 53.31
C VAL A 59 3.39 18.74 52.12
N TRP A 60 2.06 18.76 52.07
CA TRP A 60 1.32 18.53 50.84
C TRP A 60 1.71 19.62 49.84
N VAL A 61 2.51 19.26 48.84
CA VAL A 61 2.74 20.11 47.67
C VAL A 61 1.51 19.99 46.78
N PRO A 62 0.71 21.06 46.60
CA PRO A 62 -0.46 21.00 45.73
C PRO A 62 -0.02 20.83 44.28
N VAL A 63 -0.64 19.88 43.57
CA VAL A 63 -0.41 19.68 42.14
C VAL A 63 -1.12 20.81 41.37
N GLU A 64 -0.38 21.53 40.52
CA GLU A 64 -0.91 22.60 39.67
C GLU A 64 -2.16 22.13 38.92
N GLY A 65 -3.22 22.93 38.97
CA GLY A 65 -4.47 22.63 38.29
C GLY A 65 -5.24 21.38 38.73
N ALA A 66 -4.96 20.82 39.91
CA ALA A 66 -5.80 19.77 40.49
C ALA A 66 -7.26 20.23 40.69
N PRO A 67 -8.27 19.36 40.49
CA PRO A 67 -9.67 19.68 40.77
C PRO A 67 -9.90 19.80 42.28
N VAL A 68 -10.66 20.80 42.70
CA VAL A 68 -10.91 21.10 44.12
C VAL A 68 -12.35 21.54 44.37
N VAL A 69 -12.76 21.44 45.63
CA VAL A 69 -14.01 21.99 46.17
C VAL A 69 -13.71 23.35 46.79
N VAL A 70 -14.56 24.35 46.53
CA VAL A 70 -14.49 25.69 47.14
C VAL A 70 -15.83 26.00 47.80
N GLY A 71 -15.83 26.50 49.04
CA GLY A 71 -17.05 26.81 49.78
C GLY A 71 -16.79 27.55 51.10
N PRO A 72 -17.79 27.66 52.00
CA PRO A 72 -17.69 28.46 53.22
C PRO A 72 -16.68 27.91 54.23
N ALA A 73 -15.95 28.82 54.87
CA ALA A 73 -15.01 28.46 55.94
C ALA A 73 -15.73 27.79 57.10
N GLY A 74 -15.29 26.58 57.47
CA GLY A 74 -15.89 25.77 58.55
C GLY A 74 -17.07 24.88 58.14
N GLY A 75 -17.49 24.88 56.87
CA GLY A 75 -18.44 23.88 56.36
C GLY A 75 -17.77 22.53 56.09
N ASP A 76 -18.52 21.43 56.21
CA ASP A 76 -18.05 20.08 55.85
C ASP A 76 -17.97 19.92 54.31
N PRO A 77 -16.79 19.69 53.73
CA PRO A 77 -16.64 19.47 52.30
C PRO A 77 -16.98 18.04 51.86
N GLY A 78 -17.16 17.07 52.77
CA GLY A 78 -17.31 15.65 52.46
C GLY A 78 -18.35 15.33 51.37
N PRO A 79 -19.61 15.82 51.48
CA PRO A 79 -20.63 15.64 50.45
C PRO A 79 -20.25 16.25 49.09
N ALA A 80 -19.57 17.40 49.08
CA ALA A 80 -19.13 18.06 47.88
C ALA A 80 -17.93 17.35 47.22
N VAL A 81 -17.01 16.76 48.01
CA VAL A 81 -15.90 15.94 47.50
C VAL A 81 -16.42 14.66 46.84
N ALA A 82 -17.43 14.01 47.43
CA ALA A 82 -18.10 12.85 46.82
C ALA A 82 -18.78 13.22 45.48
N GLU A 83 -19.44 14.38 45.42
CA GLU A 83 -20.05 14.88 44.18
C GLU A 83 -19.03 15.31 43.12
N LEU A 84 -17.91 15.91 43.54
CA LEU A 84 -16.78 16.21 42.65
C LEU A 84 -16.23 14.90 42.05
N GLY A 85 -16.14 13.83 42.84
CA GLY A 85 -15.78 12.49 42.34
C GLY A 85 -16.70 12.00 41.22
N ARG A 86 -18.01 12.29 41.27
CA ARG A 86 -18.95 11.97 40.19
C ARG A 86 -18.77 12.87 38.96
N LEU A 87 -18.52 14.16 39.17
CA LEU A 87 -18.24 15.12 38.09
C LEU A 87 -16.94 14.82 37.32
N LEU A 88 -15.99 14.15 37.99
CA LEU A 88 -14.67 13.78 37.44
C LEU A 88 -14.66 12.48 36.61
N ALA A 89 -15.81 11.81 36.42
CA ALA A 89 -15.87 10.53 35.69
C ALA A 89 -15.31 10.60 34.26
N ASP A 90 -15.60 11.69 33.54
CA ASP A 90 -15.07 11.98 32.19
C ASP A 90 -13.79 12.85 32.22
N GLY A 91 -13.17 13.02 33.38
CA GLY A 91 -11.89 13.73 33.59
C GLY A 91 -11.99 15.12 34.22
N PRO A 92 -10.82 15.77 34.50
CA PRO A 92 -10.72 16.96 35.34
C PRO A 92 -11.27 18.26 34.74
N THR A 93 -11.60 18.28 33.46
CA THR A 93 -12.03 19.50 32.74
C THR A 93 -13.35 20.06 33.28
N ALA A 94 -14.32 19.21 33.62
CA ALA A 94 -15.63 19.63 34.11
C ALA A 94 -15.57 20.35 35.47
N ALA A 95 -14.59 20.03 36.32
CA ALA A 95 -14.39 20.69 37.61
C ALA A 95 -14.07 22.20 37.47
N GLY A 96 -13.50 22.64 36.35
CA GLY A 96 -13.22 24.05 36.08
C GLY A 96 -14.46 24.91 35.76
N ALA A 97 -15.66 24.32 35.69
CA ALA A 97 -16.86 25.03 35.22
C ALA A 97 -17.57 25.88 36.29
N GLY A 98 -17.25 25.71 37.57
CA GLY A 98 -17.98 26.33 38.68
C GLY A 98 -19.29 25.61 39.01
N VAL A 99 -19.32 24.27 38.92
CA VAL A 99 -20.54 23.47 39.19
C VAL A 99 -20.88 23.51 40.67
N GLU A 100 -22.11 23.85 41.03
CA GLU A 100 -22.63 23.66 42.39
C GLU A 100 -22.67 22.16 42.73
N LEU A 101 -21.90 21.77 43.75
CA LEU A 101 -21.75 20.38 44.21
C LEU A 101 -22.77 20.07 45.31
N CYS A 102 -22.91 20.99 46.27
CA CYS A 102 -24.01 21.07 47.22
C CYS A 102 -24.14 22.54 47.69
N PRO A 103 -25.18 22.93 48.47
CA PRO A 103 -25.44 24.33 48.80
C PRO A 103 -24.22 25.06 49.38
N GLY A 104 -23.76 26.10 48.67
CA GLY A 104 -22.60 26.90 49.04
C GLY A 104 -21.23 26.34 48.64
N PHE A 105 -21.17 25.13 48.05
CA PHE A 105 -19.94 24.51 47.58
C PHE A 105 -19.92 24.34 46.05
N VAL A 106 -18.84 24.80 45.41
CA VAL A 106 -18.65 24.74 43.95
C VAL A 106 -17.37 23.99 43.56
N SER A 107 -17.35 23.43 42.36
CA SER A 107 -16.15 22.87 41.75
C SER A 107 -15.22 23.97 41.23
N ALA A 108 -13.92 23.83 41.45
CA ALA A 108 -12.90 24.64 40.82
C ALA A 108 -11.66 23.79 40.46
N ARG A 109 -10.61 24.44 39.97
CA ARG A 109 -9.26 23.87 39.85
C ARG A 109 -8.27 24.82 40.51
N LEU A 110 -7.18 24.28 41.06
CA LEU A 110 -6.08 25.08 41.59
C LEU A 110 -5.39 25.91 40.50
N ASP A 111 -4.59 26.89 40.92
CA ASP A 111 -3.80 27.70 40.00
C ASP A 111 -2.81 26.84 39.19
N GLY A 112 -2.39 27.35 38.03
CA GLY A 112 -1.71 26.57 36.99
C GLY A 112 -2.63 25.72 36.11
N ALA A 113 -3.93 25.62 36.43
CA ALA A 113 -4.94 24.99 35.57
C ALA A 113 -5.03 25.65 34.18
N ARG A 114 -4.50 24.99 33.16
CA ARG A 114 -4.74 25.34 31.76
C ARG A 114 -6.09 24.80 31.30
N GLY A 115 -6.86 25.63 30.58
CA GLY A 115 -8.15 25.29 29.98
C GLY A 115 -9.02 26.53 29.71
N ASP A 116 -9.88 26.46 28.70
CA ASP A 116 -10.89 27.50 28.41
C ASP A 116 -12.16 27.24 29.26
N ARG A 117 -12.79 28.31 29.76
CA ARG A 117 -14.08 28.22 30.46
C ARG A 117 -15.16 27.56 29.59
N ARG A 118 -15.11 27.76 28.27
CA ARG A 118 -15.98 27.09 27.28
C ARG A 118 -15.85 25.57 27.34
N ASP A 119 -14.62 25.06 27.38
CA ASP A 119 -14.36 23.61 27.41
C ASP A 119 -14.80 23.01 28.75
N ALA A 120 -14.55 23.72 29.86
CA ALA A 120 -15.01 23.33 31.18
C ALA A 120 -16.55 23.22 31.24
N VAL A 121 -17.25 24.24 30.75
CA VAL A 121 -18.73 24.24 30.68
C VAL A 121 -19.22 23.14 29.74
N LEU A 122 -18.65 22.93 28.56
CA LEU A 122 -19.04 21.83 27.66
C LEU A 122 -18.87 20.44 28.31
N ALA A 123 -17.77 20.22 29.05
CA ALA A 123 -17.54 18.97 29.78
C ALA A 123 -18.59 18.78 30.90
N ALA A 124 -18.85 19.82 31.70
CA ALA A 124 -19.88 19.76 32.74
C ALA A 124 -21.29 19.55 32.17
N VAL A 125 -21.64 20.20 31.06
CA VAL A 125 -22.96 20.03 30.40
C VAL A 125 -23.16 18.60 29.88
N ARG A 126 -22.10 17.90 29.44
CA ARG A 126 -22.16 16.48 29.06
C ARG A 126 -22.52 15.58 30.25
N VAL A 127 -21.85 15.76 31.38
CA VAL A 127 -22.09 14.97 32.60
C VAL A 127 -23.44 15.29 33.25
N LEU A 128 -23.85 16.57 33.25
CA LEU A 128 -25.06 17.05 33.93
C LEU A 128 -26.35 16.90 33.08
N GLY A 129 -26.22 16.85 31.75
CA GLY A 129 -27.35 16.87 30.81
C GLY A 129 -28.27 18.09 30.96
N LEU A 130 -29.41 18.05 30.26
CA LEU A 130 -30.38 19.18 30.27
C LEU A 130 -30.92 19.49 31.68
N LYS A 131 -31.11 18.45 32.52
CA LYS A 131 -31.71 18.58 33.86
C LYS A 131 -30.75 19.23 34.87
N GLY A 132 -29.45 18.92 34.80
CA GLY A 132 -28.45 19.44 35.73
C GLY A 132 -27.95 20.85 35.42
N LEU A 133 -28.33 21.46 34.29
CA LEU A 133 -27.86 22.79 33.83
C LEU A 133 -27.96 23.90 34.89
N HIS A 134 -28.94 23.85 35.79
CA HIS A 134 -29.13 24.85 36.84
C HIS A 134 -27.92 24.95 37.80
N ARG A 135 -27.14 23.87 37.94
CA ARG A 135 -25.94 23.79 38.78
C ARG A 135 -24.74 24.53 38.20
N LEU A 136 -24.83 25.06 36.98
CA LEU A 136 -23.81 25.92 36.36
C LEU A 136 -24.09 27.42 36.58
N GLY A 137 -25.03 27.76 37.49
CA GLY A 137 -25.49 29.12 37.73
C GLY A 137 -26.53 29.59 36.73
N GLU A 138 -26.64 30.90 36.53
CA GLU A 138 -27.64 31.47 35.62
C GLU A 138 -27.47 30.98 34.18
N ARG A 139 -28.58 30.49 33.59
CA ARG A 139 -28.62 30.00 32.20
C ARG A 139 -28.07 31.00 31.18
N ALA A 140 -28.21 32.30 31.43
CA ALA A 140 -27.61 33.34 30.59
C ALA A 140 -26.07 33.30 30.62
N GLY A 141 -25.46 33.17 31.80
CA GLY A 141 -24.00 33.04 31.96
C GLY A 141 -23.44 31.78 31.30
N VAL A 142 -24.17 30.65 31.39
CA VAL A 142 -23.82 29.39 30.71
C VAL A 142 -23.79 29.59 29.18
N LEU A 143 -24.82 30.23 28.63
CA LEU A 143 -24.91 30.48 27.19
C LEU A 143 -23.86 31.47 26.69
N VAL A 144 -23.52 32.50 27.48
CA VAL A 144 -22.43 33.44 27.17
C VAL A 144 -21.07 32.75 27.25
N ALA A 145 -20.85 31.80 28.17
CA ALA A 145 -19.61 31.00 28.19
C ALA A 145 -19.47 30.09 26.93
N LEU A 146 -20.59 29.58 26.41
CA LEU A 146 -20.61 28.72 25.23
C LEU A 146 -20.52 29.48 23.90
N PHE A 147 -21.18 30.64 23.77
CA PHE A 147 -21.36 31.34 22.48
C PHE A 147 -20.92 32.80 22.47
N GLY A 148 -20.52 33.38 23.61
CA GLY A 148 -20.11 34.78 23.72
C GLY A 148 -21.28 35.75 23.45
N ALA A 149 -21.02 36.80 22.66
CA ALA A 149 -22.01 37.82 22.32
C ALA A 149 -23.19 37.31 21.45
N GLU A 150 -23.02 36.19 20.76
CA GLU A 150 -24.04 35.60 19.86
C GLU A 150 -25.05 34.71 20.62
N ALA A 151 -25.04 34.73 21.97
CA ALA A 151 -25.88 33.96 22.89
C ALA A 151 -27.36 34.43 22.94
N THR A 152 -28.04 34.43 21.79
CA THR A 152 -29.43 34.89 21.63
C THR A 152 -30.48 33.87 22.09
N LYS A 153 -31.75 34.30 22.26
CA LYS A 153 -32.87 33.39 22.62
C LYS A 153 -33.07 32.23 21.62
N PRO A 154 -33.00 32.43 20.29
CA PRO A 154 -33.06 31.32 19.32
C PRO A 154 -31.89 30.32 19.45
N VAL A 155 -30.65 30.82 19.58
CA VAL A 155 -29.47 29.97 19.82
C VAL A 155 -29.61 29.18 21.12
N ALA A 156 -30.14 29.79 22.18
CA ALA A 156 -30.42 29.14 23.45
C ALA A 156 -31.48 28.03 23.39
N ALA A 157 -32.45 28.14 22.47
CA ALA A 157 -33.43 27.10 22.21
C ALA A 157 -32.82 25.96 21.38
N ALA A 158 -32.10 26.28 20.30
CA ALA A 158 -31.44 25.29 19.45
C ALA A 158 -30.36 24.49 20.21
N ALA A 159 -29.59 25.14 21.08
CA ALA A 159 -28.61 24.49 21.95
C ALA A 159 -29.30 23.62 23.02
N GLY A 160 -30.41 24.07 23.60
CA GLY A 160 -31.22 23.27 24.51
C GLY A 160 -31.75 21.99 23.86
N GLN A 161 -32.21 22.07 22.60
CA GLN A 161 -32.62 20.90 21.83
C GLN A 161 -31.45 19.99 21.52
N ALA A 162 -30.29 20.50 21.09
CA ALA A 162 -29.11 19.68 20.84
C ALA A 162 -28.62 18.92 22.10
N ILE A 163 -28.74 19.52 23.29
CA ILE A 163 -28.45 18.85 24.58
C ILE A 163 -29.51 17.78 24.89
N ALA A 164 -30.78 18.03 24.57
CA ALA A 164 -31.87 17.06 24.76
C ALA A 164 -31.73 15.84 23.83
N ASP A 165 -31.34 16.07 22.58
CA ASP A 165 -31.14 15.05 21.54
C ASP A 165 -29.81 14.27 21.70
N GLY A 166 -28.92 14.69 22.61
CA GLY A 166 -27.56 14.14 22.74
C GLY A 166 -26.63 14.48 21.56
N ARG A 167 -26.93 15.52 20.77
CA ARG A 167 -26.16 15.96 19.58
C ARG A 167 -24.95 16.80 19.98
N TRP A 168 -24.02 16.14 20.65
CA TRP A 168 -22.83 16.72 21.29
C TRP A 168 -21.82 17.29 20.30
N ALA A 169 -21.73 16.74 19.08
CA ALA A 169 -20.86 17.27 18.03
C ALA A 169 -21.41 18.58 17.46
N ALA A 170 -22.72 18.65 17.18
CA ALA A 170 -23.36 19.88 16.72
C ALA A 170 -23.23 21.03 17.75
N LEU A 171 -23.47 20.73 19.04
CA LEU A 171 -23.30 21.69 20.14
C LEU A 171 -21.87 22.22 20.24
N GLN A 172 -20.89 21.32 20.29
CA GLN A 172 -19.49 21.69 20.47
C GLN A 172 -18.92 22.42 19.24
N LEU A 173 -19.33 22.07 18.03
CA LEU A 173 -18.92 22.78 16.81
C LEU A 173 -19.49 24.20 16.77
N ALA A 174 -20.76 24.40 17.14
CA ALA A 174 -21.35 25.74 17.23
C ALA A 174 -20.64 26.60 18.29
N SER A 175 -20.29 26.01 19.43
CA SER A 175 -19.53 26.68 20.49
C SER A 175 -18.09 27.03 20.07
N ALA A 176 -17.44 26.19 19.24
CA ALA A 176 -16.16 26.54 18.63
C ALA A 176 -16.29 27.65 17.56
N ALA A 177 -17.37 27.65 16.78
CA ALA A 177 -17.57 28.57 15.66
C ALA A 177 -18.11 29.96 16.04
N SER A 178 -18.48 30.21 17.30
CA SER A 178 -19.14 31.47 17.70
C SER A 178 -18.29 32.73 17.56
N GLY A 179 -16.95 32.61 17.51
CA GLY A 179 -16.07 33.73 17.19
C GLY A 179 -16.08 34.13 15.70
N VAL A 180 -16.51 33.24 14.80
CA VAL A 180 -16.44 33.44 13.35
C VAL A 180 -17.80 33.50 12.64
N LEU A 181 -18.88 33.05 13.29
CA LEU A 181 -20.25 32.99 12.77
C LEU A 181 -21.22 33.86 13.61
N GLY A 182 -22.30 34.36 13.00
CA GLY A 182 -23.39 35.04 13.70
C GLY A 182 -24.49 34.10 14.22
N ALA A 183 -25.34 34.56 15.15
CA ALA A 183 -26.39 33.77 15.80
C ALA A 183 -27.26 32.91 14.87
N GLU A 184 -27.82 33.47 13.80
CA GLU A 184 -28.62 32.73 12.79
C GLU A 184 -27.84 31.58 12.13
N GLN A 185 -26.51 31.74 12.02
CA GLN A 185 -25.62 30.74 11.45
C GLN A 185 -25.30 29.66 12.49
N LEU A 186 -25.15 30.04 13.76
CA LEU A 186 -25.00 29.09 14.88
C LEU A 186 -26.24 28.23 15.05
N GLU A 187 -27.45 28.77 14.90
CA GLU A 187 -28.69 27.96 14.83
C GLU A 187 -28.64 26.88 13.75
N ARG A 188 -28.06 27.20 12.57
CA ARG A 188 -27.93 26.22 11.49
C ARG A 188 -26.90 25.13 11.81
N VAL A 189 -25.79 25.47 12.47
CA VAL A 189 -24.82 24.47 12.98
C VAL A 189 -25.45 23.61 14.08
N LEU A 190 -26.26 24.19 14.97
CA LEU A 190 -27.00 23.48 16.03
C LEU A 190 -28.14 22.59 15.51
N ARG A 191 -28.48 22.66 14.22
CA ARG A 191 -29.44 21.76 13.54
C ARG A 191 -28.75 20.63 12.75
N LEU A 192 -27.42 20.56 12.75
CA LEU A 192 -26.68 19.43 12.17
C LEU A 192 -26.96 18.13 12.93
N GLY A 193 -26.89 17.01 12.23
CA GLY A 193 -27.24 15.68 12.76
C GLY A 193 -28.74 15.38 12.83
N LEU A 194 -29.62 16.31 12.46
CA LEU A 194 -31.03 15.98 12.22
C LEU A 194 -31.15 15.24 10.87
N PRO A 195 -31.99 14.19 10.76
CA PRO A 195 -32.29 13.58 9.47
C PRO A 195 -32.93 14.64 8.56
N ALA A 196 -32.63 14.57 7.25
CA ALA A 196 -33.27 15.47 6.28
C ALA A 196 -34.80 15.28 6.36
N PRO A 197 -35.59 16.36 6.46
CA PRO A 197 -37.04 16.23 6.61
C PRO A 197 -37.61 15.47 5.42
N THR A 198 -38.28 14.35 5.69
CA THR A 198 -38.97 13.55 4.69
C THR A 198 -39.95 14.44 3.94
N ARG A 199 -39.77 14.54 2.61
CA ARG A 199 -40.72 15.23 1.72
C ARG A 199 -41.95 14.36 1.47
N GLU A 200 -42.69 14.09 2.53
CA GLU A 200 -44.09 13.71 2.41
C GLU A 200 -44.81 14.83 1.63
N GLY A 201 -45.50 14.48 0.55
CA GLY A 201 -46.14 15.46 -0.33
C GLY A 201 -45.33 15.92 -1.55
N SER A 202 -44.37 15.14 -2.06
CA SER A 202 -43.90 15.27 -3.45
C SER A 202 -44.20 13.98 -4.23
N ALA A 203 -45.29 13.97 -5.01
CA ALA A 203 -45.68 12.82 -5.81
C ALA A 203 -44.58 12.42 -6.81
N ALA A 204 -44.28 11.12 -6.90
CA ALA A 204 -43.37 10.59 -7.90
C ALA A 204 -44.03 10.66 -9.30
N PRO A 205 -43.28 11.01 -10.37
CA PRO A 205 -43.83 11.01 -11.72
C PRO A 205 -44.14 9.59 -12.18
N THR A 206 -45.41 9.32 -12.48
CA THR A 206 -45.86 8.03 -13.00
C THR A 206 -45.18 7.74 -14.35
N PRO A 207 -44.60 6.56 -14.58
CA PRO A 207 -44.02 6.21 -15.88
C PRO A 207 -45.12 6.15 -16.96
N ALA A 208 -44.83 6.71 -18.13
CA ALA A 208 -45.81 6.82 -19.21
C ALA A 208 -46.18 5.45 -19.81
N ARG A 209 -47.48 5.23 -20.02
CA ARG A 209 -48.03 4.04 -20.67
C ARG A 209 -48.06 4.24 -22.20
N PRO A 210 -47.62 3.27 -23.02
CA PRO A 210 -47.73 3.37 -24.47
C PRO A 210 -49.20 3.28 -24.94
N PRO A 211 -49.58 3.92 -26.07
CA PRO A 211 -50.94 3.92 -26.58
C PRO A 211 -51.26 2.66 -27.40
N GLY A 212 -52.46 2.10 -27.25
CA GLY A 212 -52.93 0.94 -28.01
C GLY A 212 -54.11 0.21 -27.35
N ASP A 213 -55.33 0.65 -27.63
CA ASP A 213 -56.62 0.00 -27.29
C ASP A 213 -56.98 -1.09 -28.34
N PRO A 214 -58.05 -1.93 -28.19
CA PRO A 214 -59.23 -1.74 -27.35
C PRO A 214 -59.70 -2.93 -26.47
N ALA A 215 -60.66 -2.65 -25.59
CA ALA A 215 -61.43 -3.62 -24.79
C ALA A 215 -62.46 -4.43 -25.60
N PRO A 216 -62.98 -5.54 -25.04
CA PRO A 216 -64.24 -5.49 -24.26
C PRO A 216 -64.08 -6.06 -22.83
N GLY A 217 -65.00 -5.89 -21.88
CA GLY A 217 -66.30 -5.22 -21.89
C GLY A 217 -67.40 -6.11 -21.26
N GLY A 218 -67.95 -5.72 -20.11
CA GLY A 218 -69.07 -6.46 -19.48
C GLY A 218 -69.32 -6.18 -17.99
N ALA A 219 -70.54 -5.71 -17.71
CA ALA A 219 -71.35 -5.82 -16.47
C ALA A 219 -70.71 -5.66 -15.06
N ALA A 220 -71.34 -4.82 -14.24
CA ALA A 220 -71.20 -4.81 -12.79
C ALA A 220 -72.27 -5.70 -12.11
N ALA A 221 -72.00 -6.15 -10.89
CA ALA A 221 -72.99 -6.68 -9.95
C ALA A 221 -72.57 -6.33 -8.50
N GLU A 222 -73.54 -5.96 -7.66
CA GLU A 222 -73.31 -5.58 -6.26
C GLU A 222 -73.31 -6.81 -5.34
N ALA A 223 -72.44 -6.81 -4.32
CA ALA A 223 -72.56 -7.73 -3.18
C ALA A 223 -71.92 -7.13 -1.92
N THR A 224 -72.74 -6.71 -0.96
CA THR A 224 -72.27 -6.26 0.37
C THR A 224 -72.06 -7.46 1.30
N PRO A 225 -70.87 -7.64 1.91
CA PRO A 225 -70.67 -8.66 2.94
C PRO A 225 -71.13 -8.17 4.32
N GLY A 226 -71.83 -9.04 5.05
CA GLY A 226 -72.17 -8.87 6.47
C GLY A 226 -71.00 -9.13 7.43
N PRO A 227 -71.19 -8.97 8.74
CA PRO A 227 -70.10 -8.88 9.71
C PRO A 227 -69.47 -10.22 10.14
N ALA A 228 -68.15 -10.17 10.27
CA ALA A 228 -67.26 -10.89 11.19
C ALA A 228 -67.75 -12.18 11.90
N VAL A 229 -66.97 -13.26 11.69
CA VAL A 229 -66.57 -14.17 12.78
C VAL A 229 -65.06 -14.01 12.95
N VAL A 230 -64.59 -13.94 14.20
CA VAL A 230 -63.17 -13.73 14.54
C VAL A 230 -62.57 -15.05 15.03
N GLU A 231 -61.51 -15.51 14.37
CA GLU A 231 -60.51 -16.38 15.00
C GLU A 231 -59.23 -15.56 15.27
N PRO A 232 -58.54 -15.78 16.40
CA PRO A 232 -57.36 -15.00 16.75
C PRO A 232 -56.18 -15.39 15.86
N ALA A 233 -55.64 -14.41 15.12
CA ALA A 233 -54.34 -14.55 14.49
C ALA A 233 -53.26 -14.79 15.57
N PRO A 234 -52.24 -15.62 15.32
CA PRO A 234 -51.12 -15.77 16.24
C PRO A 234 -50.42 -14.42 16.42
N GLU A 235 -49.97 -14.14 17.64
CA GLU A 235 -49.32 -12.87 17.98
C GLU A 235 -48.15 -12.62 17.02
N PRO A 236 -48.04 -11.42 16.42
CA PRO A 236 -46.89 -11.10 15.59
C PRO A 236 -45.65 -11.07 16.49
N ALA A 237 -44.80 -12.09 16.35
CA ALA A 237 -43.53 -12.16 17.05
C ALA A 237 -42.80 -10.82 16.91
N VAL A 238 -42.37 -10.24 18.04
CA VAL A 238 -41.80 -8.89 18.08
C VAL A 238 -40.56 -8.85 17.19
N VAL A 239 -40.74 -8.36 15.97
CA VAL A 239 -39.66 -8.00 15.09
C VAL A 239 -39.04 -6.75 15.70
N GLU A 240 -37.93 -6.93 16.41
CA GLU A 240 -37.07 -5.80 16.76
C GLU A 240 -36.82 -5.01 15.47
N PRO A 241 -37.13 -3.69 15.44
CA PRO A 241 -36.89 -2.89 14.26
C PRO A 241 -35.40 -3.00 13.91
N ALA A 242 -35.11 -3.28 12.64
CA ALA A 242 -33.73 -3.32 12.17
C ALA A 242 -33.07 -1.99 12.58
N PRO A 243 -31.87 -2.02 13.21
CA PRO A 243 -31.32 -0.84 13.83
C PRO A 243 -31.22 0.28 12.81
N GLU A 244 -31.95 1.37 13.06
CA GLU A 244 -31.87 2.57 12.24
C GLU A 244 -30.39 2.98 12.12
N PRO A 245 -29.97 3.55 10.97
CA PRO A 245 -28.60 3.99 10.79
C PRO A 245 -28.31 5.14 11.75
N ALA A 246 -27.83 4.78 12.95
CA ALA A 246 -27.59 5.69 14.06
C ALA A 246 -26.74 6.85 13.56
N VAL A 247 -27.26 8.08 13.68
CA VAL A 247 -26.65 9.26 13.10
C VAL A 247 -25.20 9.37 13.57
N VAL A 248 -24.27 9.12 12.65
CA VAL A 248 -22.84 9.04 12.98
C VAL A 248 -22.31 10.46 13.15
N GLU A 249 -22.52 11.03 14.34
CA GLU A 249 -21.95 12.34 14.69
C GLU A 249 -20.43 12.35 14.42
N PRO A 250 -19.90 13.44 13.82
CA PRO A 250 -18.46 13.66 13.72
C PRO A 250 -17.80 13.60 15.09
N GLY A 251 -16.79 12.75 15.24
CA GLY A 251 -16.07 12.58 16.50
C GLY A 251 -15.27 13.84 16.83
N LEU A 252 -15.78 14.68 17.73
CA LEU A 252 -15.09 15.87 18.20
C LEU A 252 -14.21 15.51 19.41
N GLU A 253 -13.12 14.81 19.10
CA GLU A 253 -12.10 14.35 20.04
C GLU A 253 -11.23 15.50 20.59
N ALA A 254 -11.42 16.74 20.10
CA ALA A 254 -10.66 17.93 20.46
C ALA A 254 -11.45 18.94 21.29
N ALA A 255 -10.74 19.80 22.03
CA ALA A 255 -11.32 20.94 22.74
C ALA A 255 -11.99 21.96 21.78
N ALA A 256 -13.07 22.60 22.23
CA ALA A 256 -13.78 23.63 21.47
C ALA A 256 -12.95 24.92 21.32
N SER A 257 -12.13 25.26 22.32
CA SER A 257 -11.16 26.36 22.25
C SER A 257 -10.11 26.14 21.13
N THR A 258 -9.54 24.94 21.05
CA THR A 258 -8.57 24.56 20.01
C THR A 258 -9.21 24.61 18.62
N MET A 259 -10.43 24.08 18.46
CA MET A 259 -11.18 24.22 17.20
C MET A 259 -11.48 25.68 16.87
N ALA A 260 -11.82 26.52 17.84
CA ALA A 260 -12.09 27.95 17.62
C ALA A 260 -10.86 28.68 17.05
N GLY A 261 -9.67 28.44 17.61
CA GLY A 261 -8.42 29.02 17.11
C GLY A 261 -8.07 28.56 15.69
N HIS A 262 -8.36 27.31 15.33
CA HIS A 262 -8.21 26.83 13.94
C HIS A 262 -9.25 27.46 13.01
N LEU A 263 -10.53 27.52 13.42
CA LEU A 263 -11.62 28.13 12.67
C LEU A 263 -11.36 29.62 12.41
N GLU A 264 -10.84 30.35 13.39
CA GLU A 264 -10.43 31.74 13.22
C GLU A 264 -9.30 31.88 12.20
N ARG A 265 -8.23 31.08 12.32
CA ARG A 265 -7.09 31.12 11.37
C ARG A 265 -7.49 30.77 9.94
N VAL A 266 -8.40 29.80 9.75
CA VAL A 266 -8.81 29.31 8.42
C VAL A 266 -9.93 30.15 7.80
N LEU A 267 -10.93 30.55 8.58
CA LEU A 267 -12.17 31.15 8.03
C LEU A 267 -12.20 32.68 8.09
N SER A 268 -11.33 33.35 8.87
CA SER A 268 -11.33 34.82 8.97
C SER A 268 -11.22 35.57 7.64
N PRO A 269 -10.41 35.13 6.64
CA PRO A 269 -10.31 35.79 5.34
C PRO A 269 -11.59 35.79 4.49
N PHE A 270 -12.62 35.01 4.88
CA PHE A 270 -13.87 34.86 4.14
C PHE A 270 -15.02 35.67 4.78
N PRO A 271 -16.01 36.13 4.00
CA PRO A 271 -17.21 36.78 4.54
C PRO A 271 -18.10 35.76 5.28
N ARG A 272 -18.81 36.20 6.34
CA ARG A 272 -19.62 35.36 7.26
C ARG A 272 -20.44 34.27 6.55
N ARG A 273 -21.11 34.56 5.43
CA ARG A 273 -21.86 33.55 4.63
C ARG A 273 -20.97 32.41 4.13
N ARG A 274 -19.83 32.71 3.50
CA ARG A 274 -18.88 31.71 2.98
C ARG A 274 -18.27 30.87 4.10
N ARG A 275 -18.06 31.45 5.29
CA ARG A 275 -17.59 30.70 6.47
C ARG A 275 -18.54 29.58 6.86
N LEU A 276 -19.86 29.84 6.83
CA LEU A 276 -20.88 28.82 7.09
C LEU A 276 -20.94 27.79 5.95
N ASP A 277 -20.97 28.24 4.69
CA ASP A 277 -21.01 27.34 3.54
C ASP A 277 -19.84 26.31 3.58
N LEU A 278 -18.61 26.77 3.87
CA LEU A 278 -17.41 25.92 4.03
C LEU A 278 -17.46 24.97 5.24
N LEU A 279 -18.13 25.37 6.33
CA LEU A 279 -18.24 24.57 7.55
C LEU A 279 -19.28 23.46 7.42
N LEU A 280 -20.36 23.71 6.67
CA LEU A 280 -21.37 22.71 6.33
C LEU A 280 -20.79 21.67 5.36
N ASP A 281 -20.09 22.12 4.32
CA ASP A 281 -19.37 21.24 3.37
C ASP A 281 -18.35 20.34 4.09
N LEU A 282 -17.56 20.88 5.03
CA LEU A 282 -16.66 20.08 5.87
C LEU A 282 -17.40 19.06 6.74
N TRP A 283 -18.55 19.40 7.32
CA TRP A 283 -19.36 18.44 8.09
C TRP A 283 -19.84 17.29 7.20
N GLU A 284 -20.34 17.60 6.00
CA GLU A 284 -20.81 16.61 5.03
C GLU A 284 -19.67 15.69 4.56
N GLN A 285 -18.49 16.23 4.27
CA GLN A 285 -17.29 15.43 3.93
C GLN A 285 -16.86 14.49 5.07
N VAL A 286 -16.83 14.98 6.32
CA VAL A 286 -16.43 14.17 7.49
C VAL A 286 -17.46 13.08 7.80
N ALA A 287 -18.76 13.37 7.65
CA ALA A 287 -19.82 12.38 7.78
C ALA A 287 -19.71 11.28 6.72
N ALA A 288 -19.45 11.66 5.46
CA ALA A 288 -19.25 10.72 4.36
C ALA A 288 -18.00 9.84 4.56
N GLU A 289 -16.86 10.41 5.00
CA GLU A 289 -15.67 9.61 5.32
C GLU A 289 -15.92 8.67 6.52
N ARG A 290 -16.64 9.12 7.55
CA ARG A 290 -17.00 8.26 8.69
C ARG A 290 -17.89 7.09 8.29
N GLU A 291 -18.91 7.29 7.45
CA GLU A 291 -19.68 6.16 6.91
C GLU A 291 -18.82 5.28 5.98
N ARG A 292 -17.90 5.85 5.19
CA ARG A 292 -16.94 5.05 4.41
C ARG A 292 -16.01 4.22 5.30
N VAL A 293 -15.61 4.72 6.47
CA VAL A 293 -14.87 3.94 7.50
C VAL A 293 -15.78 2.84 8.08
N GLY A 294 -17.02 3.17 8.43
CA GLY A 294 -18.03 2.23 8.93
C GLY A 294 -18.27 1.07 7.96
N ARG A 295 -18.59 1.38 6.71
CA ARG A 295 -18.73 0.44 5.60
C ARG A 295 -17.51 -0.46 5.42
N ARG A 296 -16.29 0.11 5.40
CA ARG A 296 -15.03 -0.68 5.35
C ARG A 296 -14.91 -1.67 6.51
N ARG A 297 -15.37 -1.33 7.72
CA ARG A 297 -15.40 -2.25 8.86
C ARG A 297 -16.46 -3.35 8.67
N ARG A 298 -17.67 -3.01 8.20
CA ARG A 298 -18.73 -4.01 7.89
C ARG A 298 -18.29 -5.00 6.81
N LEU A 299 -17.69 -4.51 5.73
CA LEU A 299 -17.15 -5.33 4.63
C LEU A 299 -16.04 -6.29 5.10
N ARG A 300 -15.07 -5.79 5.88
CA ARG A 300 -14.03 -6.66 6.48
C ARG A 300 -14.60 -7.69 7.45
N ALA A 301 -15.67 -7.37 8.18
CA ALA A 301 -16.34 -8.31 9.08
C ALA A 301 -17.10 -9.44 8.34
N MET A 302 -17.32 -9.32 7.03
CA MET A 302 -17.81 -10.41 6.18
C MET A 302 -16.70 -11.35 5.70
N GLN A 303 -15.42 -11.00 5.85
CA GLN A 303 -14.29 -11.85 5.46
C GLN A 303 -13.84 -12.77 6.61
N GLY A 304 -13.02 -13.78 6.30
CA GLY A 304 -12.40 -14.65 7.29
C GLY A 304 -11.44 -13.93 8.25
N ARG A 305 -11.51 -14.26 9.55
CA ARG A 305 -10.49 -13.82 10.55
C ARG A 305 -9.07 -14.34 10.24
N GLN A 306 -8.99 -15.45 9.51
CA GLN A 306 -7.77 -16.06 9.01
C GLN A 306 -7.99 -16.36 7.52
N SER A 307 -6.98 -16.04 6.72
CA SER A 307 -6.88 -16.49 5.33
C SER A 307 -6.72 -18.00 5.30
N ARG A 308 -7.37 -18.63 4.33
CA ARG A 308 -7.20 -20.03 3.92
C ARG A 308 -6.98 -20.10 2.40
N LEU A 309 -6.42 -19.03 1.82
CA LEU A 309 -6.17 -18.91 0.39
C LEU A 309 -5.33 -20.09 -0.13
N GLU A 310 -4.17 -20.35 0.49
CA GLU A 310 -3.27 -21.45 0.12
C GLU A 310 -3.95 -22.83 0.20
N GLU A 311 -4.76 -23.09 1.23
CA GLU A 311 -5.56 -24.32 1.32
C GLU A 311 -6.59 -24.46 0.20
N LEU A 312 -7.14 -23.33 -0.26
CA LEU A 312 -8.20 -23.27 -1.26
C LEU A 312 -7.64 -23.36 -2.68
N THR A 313 -6.49 -22.74 -2.95
CA THR A 313 -5.68 -22.91 -4.17
C THR A 313 -5.35 -24.39 -4.34
N ALA A 314 -4.69 -25.01 -3.36
CA ALA A 314 -4.33 -26.44 -3.42
C ALA A 314 -5.56 -27.37 -3.58
N ARG A 315 -6.71 -27.01 -3.00
CA ARG A 315 -7.96 -27.77 -3.17
C ARG A 315 -8.61 -27.58 -4.55
N TYR A 316 -8.43 -26.42 -5.18
CA TYR A 316 -8.89 -26.12 -6.54
C TYR A 316 -7.99 -26.80 -7.58
N GLU A 317 -6.67 -26.65 -7.46
CA GLU A 317 -5.66 -27.30 -8.30
C GLU A 317 -5.86 -28.81 -8.34
N ALA A 318 -5.88 -29.48 -7.18
CA ALA A 318 -6.09 -30.93 -7.09
C ALA A 318 -7.46 -31.40 -7.65
N HIS A 319 -8.44 -30.51 -7.82
CA HIS A 319 -9.70 -30.85 -8.50
C HIS A 319 -9.61 -30.71 -10.03
N GLU A 320 -8.89 -29.71 -10.53
CA GLU A 320 -8.58 -29.62 -11.96
C GLU A 320 -7.65 -30.77 -12.41
N GLU A 321 -6.68 -31.16 -11.57
CA GLU A 321 -5.85 -32.36 -11.78
C GLU A 321 -6.68 -33.65 -11.76
N GLU A 322 -7.57 -33.85 -10.78
CA GLU A 322 -8.52 -34.99 -10.73
C GLU A 322 -9.32 -35.10 -12.03
N LEU A 323 -9.87 -33.98 -12.52
CA LEU A 323 -10.66 -33.94 -13.75
C LEU A 323 -9.80 -34.17 -15.01
N LEU A 324 -8.58 -33.63 -15.04
CA LEU A 324 -7.63 -33.79 -16.16
C LEU A 324 -7.16 -35.25 -16.28
N ILE A 325 -6.74 -35.86 -15.17
CA ILE A 325 -6.29 -37.26 -15.14
C ILE A 325 -7.43 -38.20 -15.52
N ALA A 326 -8.66 -37.97 -15.02
CA ALA A 326 -9.80 -38.80 -15.41
C ALA A 326 -10.13 -38.68 -16.90
N HIS A 327 -10.01 -37.48 -17.48
CA HIS A 327 -10.23 -37.23 -18.91
C HIS A 327 -9.17 -37.91 -19.78
N ILE A 328 -7.89 -37.76 -19.46
CA ILE A 328 -6.79 -38.44 -20.18
C ILE A 328 -6.95 -39.97 -20.06
N THR A 329 -7.28 -40.48 -18.87
CA THR A 329 -7.56 -41.91 -18.63
C THR A 329 -8.70 -42.42 -19.50
N GLN A 330 -9.77 -41.63 -19.66
CA GLN A 330 -10.89 -41.98 -20.54
C GLN A 330 -10.49 -42.01 -22.03
N GLN A 331 -9.54 -41.19 -22.46
CA GLN A 331 -9.07 -41.15 -23.84
C GLN A 331 -8.08 -42.26 -24.19
N LEU A 332 -7.16 -42.60 -23.27
CA LEU A 332 -6.19 -43.68 -23.45
C LEU A 332 -6.80 -45.07 -23.19
N GLY A 333 -7.88 -45.14 -22.41
CA GLY A 333 -8.48 -46.40 -21.95
C GLY A 333 -7.73 -47.05 -20.79
N HIS A 334 -6.67 -46.41 -20.28
CA HIS A 334 -5.88 -46.80 -19.12
C HIS A 334 -5.34 -45.56 -18.42
N GLU A 335 -4.87 -45.71 -17.18
CA GLU A 335 -4.19 -44.64 -16.43
C GLU A 335 -2.92 -44.19 -17.18
N PRO A 336 -2.70 -42.88 -17.40
CA PRO A 336 -1.56 -42.38 -18.17
C PRO A 336 -0.23 -42.56 -17.45
N SER A 337 0.80 -43.02 -18.16
CA SER A 337 2.17 -42.86 -17.69
C SER A 337 2.59 -41.39 -17.75
N LEU A 338 3.61 -41.01 -16.96
CA LEU A 338 4.18 -39.66 -16.96
C LEU A 338 4.61 -39.19 -18.36
N ALA A 339 5.08 -40.12 -19.21
CA ALA A 339 5.50 -39.82 -20.58
C ALA A 339 4.33 -39.62 -21.56
N GLU A 340 3.13 -40.14 -21.25
CA GLU A 340 1.91 -39.91 -22.02
C GLU A 340 1.24 -38.61 -21.57
N ALA A 341 1.13 -38.40 -20.25
CA ALA A 341 0.64 -37.14 -19.68
C ALA A 341 1.47 -35.93 -20.18
N ALA A 342 2.81 -36.03 -20.19
CA ALA A 342 3.70 -34.97 -20.69
C ALA A 342 3.72 -34.81 -22.23
N ARG A 343 2.99 -35.65 -22.98
CA ARG A 343 2.80 -35.55 -24.44
C ARG A 343 1.36 -35.23 -24.83
N TRP A 344 0.43 -35.25 -23.88
CA TRP A 344 -0.98 -34.98 -24.11
C TRP A 344 -1.20 -33.47 -24.30
N PHE A 345 -2.03 -33.10 -25.27
CA PHE A 345 -2.42 -31.72 -25.54
C PHE A 345 -3.94 -31.66 -25.77
N PRO A 346 -4.66 -30.68 -25.18
CA PRO A 346 -6.11 -30.63 -25.26
C PRO A 346 -6.60 -30.15 -26.64
N GLU A 347 -7.56 -30.89 -27.18
CA GLU A 347 -8.28 -30.55 -28.41
C GLU A 347 -9.03 -29.19 -28.25
N PRO A 348 -9.35 -28.47 -29.35
CA PRO A 348 -10.00 -27.16 -29.28
C PRO A 348 -11.33 -27.16 -28.49
N TRP A 349 -12.10 -28.25 -28.56
CA TRP A 349 -13.37 -28.39 -27.83
C TRP A 349 -13.17 -28.62 -26.32
N GLU A 350 -12.04 -29.20 -25.93
CA GLU A 350 -11.65 -29.46 -24.53
C GLU A 350 -11.15 -28.17 -23.88
N ARG A 351 -10.31 -27.41 -24.59
CA ARG A 351 -9.93 -26.03 -24.18
C ARG A 351 -11.17 -25.14 -24.02
N ALA A 352 -12.14 -25.24 -24.92
CA ALA A 352 -13.43 -24.55 -24.76
C ALA A 352 -14.28 -25.09 -23.59
N ALA A 353 -14.15 -26.36 -23.20
CA ALA A 353 -14.82 -26.91 -22.02
C ALA A 353 -14.17 -26.44 -20.70
N LEU A 354 -12.83 -26.44 -20.62
CA LEU A 354 -12.06 -25.88 -19.51
C LEU A 354 -12.37 -24.40 -19.32
N MET A 355 -12.31 -23.59 -20.39
CA MET A 355 -12.63 -22.16 -20.32
C MET A 355 -14.07 -21.90 -19.85
N ARG A 356 -15.07 -22.65 -20.34
CA ARG A 356 -16.46 -22.54 -19.84
C ARG A 356 -16.57 -22.86 -18.34
N ARG A 357 -15.78 -23.82 -17.83
CA ARG A 357 -15.74 -24.13 -16.39
C ARG A 357 -15.22 -22.95 -15.57
N VAL A 358 -14.09 -22.40 -15.99
CA VAL A 358 -13.43 -21.26 -15.32
C VAL A 358 -14.29 -19.98 -15.40
N VAL A 359 -14.94 -19.71 -16.53
CA VAL A 359 -15.93 -18.62 -16.65
C VAL A 359 -17.10 -18.84 -15.68
N ALA A 360 -17.67 -20.05 -15.61
CA ALA A 360 -18.75 -20.35 -14.67
C ALA A 360 -18.33 -20.15 -13.20
N ASP A 361 -17.09 -20.52 -12.85
CA ASP A 361 -16.55 -20.29 -11.51
C ASP A 361 -16.24 -18.80 -11.24
N ALA A 362 -15.85 -18.03 -12.26
CA ALA A 362 -15.64 -16.58 -12.15
C ALA A 362 -16.96 -15.82 -11.96
N LEU A 363 -18.02 -16.21 -12.67
CA LEU A 363 -19.37 -15.69 -12.45
C LEU A 363 -19.89 -16.10 -11.06
N ALA A 364 -19.67 -17.34 -10.62
CA ALA A 364 -20.02 -17.79 -9.28
C ALA A 364 -19.27 -17.02 -8.18
N ALA A 365 -17.96 -16.79 -8.32
CA ALA A 365 -17.17 -15.97 -7.40
C ALA A 365 -17.65 -14.51 -7.39
N THR A 366 -17.96 -13.94 -8.56
CA THR A 366 -18.54 -12.59 -8.68
C THR A 366 -19.84 -12.47 -7.89
N VAL A 367 -20.72 -13.48 -7.97
CA VAL A 367 -21.96 -13.50 -7.19
C VAL A 367 -21.71 -13.66 -5.68
N LEU A 368 -20.80 -14.54 -5.26
CA LEU A 368 -20.45 -14.67 -3.83
C LEU A 368 -19.95 -13.34 -3.26
N VAL A 369 -19.08 -12.64 -3.99
CA VAL A 369 -18.52 -11.36 -3.55
C VAL A 369 -19.58 -10.25 -3.57
N ARG A 370 -20.38 -10.13 -4.63
CA ARG A 370 -21.53 -9.19 -4.68
C ARG A 370 -22.51 -9.45 -3.54
N THR A 371 -22.79 -10.71 -3.21
CA THR A 371 -23.66 -11.09 -2.08
C THR A 371 -23.01 -10.74 -0.74
N ALA A 372 -21.69 -10.92 -0.59
CA ALA A 372 -20.96 -10.50 0.62
C ALA A 372 -21.03 -8.98 0.85
N VAL A 373 -20.89 -8.19 -0.22
CA VAL A 373 -21.08 -6.73 -0.19
C VAL A 373 -22.53 -6.37 0.16
N ALA A 374 -23.52 -6.95 -0.51
CA ALA A 374 -24.93 -6.69 -0.26
C ALA A 374 -25.36 -7.04 1.18
N VAL A 375 -24.84 -8.14 1.75
CA VAL A 375 -25.09 -8.51 3.15
C VAL A 375 -24.36 -7.60 4.14
N ALA A 376 -23.19 -7.03 3.78
CA ALA A 376 -22.48 -6.05 4.61
C ALA A 376 -23.18 -4.67 4.67
N ASP A 377 -23.87 -4.28 3.60
CA ASP A 377 -24.54 -2.98 3.48
C ASP A 377 -26.03 -3.00 3.82
N HIS A 378 -26.70 -4.15 3.71
CA HIS A 378 -28.16 -4.26 3.91
C HIS A 378 -28.58 -5.37 4.88
N GLY A 379 -27.64 -6.13 5.45
CA GLY A 379 -27.94 -7.29 6.29
C GLY A 379 -28.38 -8.53 5.49
N VAL A 380 -28.56 -9.65 6.19
CA VAL A 380 -28.64 -10.97 5.54
C VAL A 380 -29.87 -11.14 4.65
N ARG A 381 -31.07 -10.76 5.12
CA ARG A 381 -32.32 -10.99 4.37
C ARG A 381 -32.38 -10.17 3.09
N GLU A 382 -32.15 -8.87 3.21
CA GLU A 382 -32.19 -7.92 2.09
C GLU A 382 -31.00 -8.10 1.14
N GLY A 383 -29.79 -8.37 1.67
CA GLY A 383 -28.61 -8.65 0.84
C GLY A 383 -28.74 -9.93 0.01
N ILE A 384 -29.37 -10.97 0.55
CA ILE A 384 -29.70 -12.19 -0.21
C ILE A 384 -30.81 -11.94 -1.23
N ALA A 385 -31.85 -11.15 -0.89
CA ALA A 385 -32.92 -10.79 -1.82
C ALA A 385 -32.37 -10.02 -3.04
N ARG A 386 -31.51 -9.03 -2.82
CA ARG A 386 -30.85 -8.22 -3.88
C ARG A 386 -29.97 -9.03 -4.82
N CYS A 387 -29.49 -10.19 -4.40
CA CYS A 387 -28.68 -11.09 -5.21
C CYS A 387 -29.43 -12.36 -5.64
N ALA A 388 -30.73 -12.50 -5.36
CA ALA A 388 -31.47 -13.76 -5.48
C ALA A 388 -31.43 -14.35 -6.91
N ASP A 389 -31.68 -13.52 -7.93
CA ASP A 389 -31.69 -14.00 -9.32
C ASP A 389 -30.28 -14.28 -9.84
N GLN A 390 -29.30 -13.44 -9.49
CA GLN A 390 -27.88 -13.69 -9.77
C GLN A 390 -27.37 -15.00 -9.12
N LEU A 391 -27.81 -15.28 -7.89
CA LEU A 391 -27.56 -16.55 -7.19
C LEU A 391 -28.18 -17.73 -7.93
N VAL A 392 -29.42 -17.62 -8.43
CA VAL A 392 -30.09 -18.68 -9.21
C VAL A 392 -29.39 -18.90 -10.56
N ALA A 393 -29.06 -17.83 -11.28
CA ALA A 393 -28.38 -17.90 -12.58
C ALA A 393 -27.00 -18.56 -12.46
N ALA A 394 -26.14 -18.08 -11.55
CA ALA A 394 -24.82 -18.68 -11.33
C ALA A 394 -24.89 -20.10 -10.74
N ALA A 395 -25.92 -20.43 -9.94
CA ALA A 395 -26.16 -21.80 -9.46
C ALA A 395 -26.49 -22.79 -10.59
N ALA A 396 -27.11 -22.32 -11.68
CA ALA A 396 -27.47 -23.13 -12.84
C ALA A 396 -26.26 -23.48 -13.75
N LEU A 397 -25.21 -22.66 -13.75
CA LEU A 397 -23.98 -22.90 -14.53
C LEU A 397 -23.16 -24.11 -14.05
N MET A 398 -23.44 -24.64 -12.85
CA MET A 398 -22.77 -25.80 -12.27
C MET A 398 -23.75 -26.97 -12.09
N LYS A 399 -23.48 -28.11 -12.72
CA LYS A 399 -24.34 -29.30 -12.66
C LYS A 399 -24.33 -29.96 -11.27
N PRO A 400 -25.38 -30.71 -10.88
CA PRO A 400 -25.44 -31.40 -9.59
C PRO A 400 -24.31 -32.42 -9.37
N ASP A 401 -23.88 -33.11 -10.42
CA ASP A 401 -22.78 -34.08 -10.37
C ASP A 401 -21.40 -33.41 -10.28
N GLU A 402 -21.22 -32.26 -10.93
CA GLU A 402 -20.03 -31.42 -10.80
C GLU A 402 -19.90 -30.87 -9.37
N ALA A 403 -20.99 -30.35 -8.80
CA ALA A 403 -21.04 -29.95 -7.40
C ALA A 403 -20.73 -31.14 -6.48
N GLY A 404 -21.34 -32.31 -6.74
CA GLY A 404 -21.09 -33.56 -6.04
C GLY A 404 -19.69 -34.17 -6.21
N ARG A 405 -18.86 -33.66 -7.14
CA ARG A 405 -17.41 -33.93 -7.22
C ARG A 405 -16.61 -32.86 -6.48
N ALA A 406 -16.84 -31.58 -6.78
CA ALA A 406 -16.13 -30.46 -6.18
C ALA A 406 -16.30 -30.36 -4.65
N ALA A 407 -17.41 -30.86 -4.09
CA ALA A 407 -17.66 -30.93 -2.65
C ALA A 407 -17.10 -32.19 -1.95
N ARG A 408 -16.43 -33.11 -2.67
CA ARG A 408 -15.81 -34.29 -2.06
C ARG A 408 -14.62 -33.89 -1.21
N ARG A 409 -14.46 -34.58 -0.07
CA ARG A 409 -13.25 -34.49 0.75
C ARG A 409 -12.13 -35.28 0.09
N VAL A 410 -10.97 -34.66 -0.08
CA VAL A 410 -9.74 -35.30 -0.52
C VAL A 410 -8.83 -35.47 0.71
N PRO A 411 -8.29 -36.67 1.00
CA PRO A 411 -7.38 -36.87 2.13
C PRO A 411 -6.17 -35.93 2.06
N GLY A 412 -5.79 -35.34 3.19
CA GLY A 412 -4.68 -34.39 3.28
C GLY A 412 -5.00 -32.95 2.85
N LEU A 413 -6.13 -32.70 2.17
CA LEU A 413 -6.57 -31.37 1.76
C LEU A 413 -7.74 -30.84 2.61
N THR A 414 -8.05 -29.55 2.45
CA THR A 414 -9.11 -28.88 3.22
C THR A 414 -10.50 -29.43 2.91
N GLY A 415 -11.38 -29.38 3.92
CA GLY A 415 -12.78 -29.82 3.81
C GLY A 415 -13.72 -28.82 3.12
N LEU A 416 -13.20 -27.73 2.56
CA LEU A 416 -13.95 -26.77 1.76
C LEU A 416 -14.22 -27.32 0.35
N PRO A 417 -15.33 -26.95 -0.32
CA PRO A 417 -15.54 -27.31 -1.72
C PRO A 417 -14.50 -26.65 -2.63
N ALA A 418 -14.02 -27.35 -3.64
CA ALA A 418 -13.02 -26.82 -4.58
C ALA A 418 -13.53 -25.60 -5.36
N ARG A 419 -14.76 -25.67 -5.88
CA ARG A 419 -15.33 -24.67 -6.80
C ARG A 419 -16.34 -23.74 -6.10
N PRO A 420 -16.35 -22.42 -6.35
CA PRO A 420 -17.25 -21.46 -5.70
C PRO A 420 -18.75 -21.73 -5.96
N GLY A 421 -19.08 -22.34 -7.11
CA GLY A 421 -20.45 -22.71 -7.47
C GLY A 421 -21.18 -23.53 -6.39
N ASN A 422 -20.47 -24.27 -5.54
CA ASN A 422 -21.07 -24.99 -4.40
C ASN A 422 -21.72 -24.03 -3.39
N TYR A 423 -21.04 -22.95 -3.00
CA TYR A 423 -21.58 -21.98 -2.04
C TYR A 423 -22.66 -21.09 -2.68
N VAL A 424 -22.56 -20.81 -3.99
CA VAL A 424 -23.64 -20.16 -4.74
C VAL A 424 -24.91 -21.02 -4.73
N ARG A 425 -24.79 -22.33 -4.98
CA ARG A 425 -25.92 -23.28 -4.96
C ARG A 425 -26.53 -23.41 -3.56
N ASP A 426 -25.71 -23.48 -2.51
CA ASP A 426 -26.17 -23.48 -1.10
C ASP A 426 -26.98 -22.21 -0.75
N LEU A 427 -26.47 -21.03 -1.11
CA LEU A 427 -27.15 -19.75 -0.87
C LEU A 427 -28.42 -19.61 -1.71
N ALA A 428 -28.38 -19.98 -2.99
CA ALA A 428 -29.55 -19.98 -3.87
C ALA A 428 -30.66 -20.92 -3.35
N ALA A 429 -30.30 -22.09 -2.81
CA ALA A 429 -31.24 -23.03 -2.20
C ALA A 429 -31.86 -22.52 -0.88
N LYS A 430 -31.19 -21.59 -0.19
CA LYS A 430 -31.66 -20.98 1.07
C LYS A 430 -32.18 -19.55 0.94
N ARG A 431 -32.32 -19.01 -0.27
CA ARG A 431 -32.74 -17.61 -0.52
C ARG A 431 -34.07 -17.21 0.16
N HIS A 432 -34.96 -18.16 0.41
CA HIS A 432 -36.26 -17.93 1.09
C HIS A 432 -36.24 -18.17 2.61
N ASP A 433 -35.19 -18.77 3.18
CA ASP A 433 -34.92 -18.87 4.63
C ASP A 433 -33.41 -18.62 4.90
N PRO A 434 -32.92 -17.38 4.67
CA PRO A 434 -31.50 -17.06 4.74
C PRO A 434 -31.05 -16.86 6.20
N ARG A 435 -30.71 -17.96 6.89
CA ARG A 435 -30.25 -17.92 8.29
C ARG A 435 -28.85 -17.32 8.42
N GLU A 436 -28.71 -16.32 9.28
CA GLU A 436 -27.51 -15.47 9.38
C GLU A 436 -26.18 -16.21 9.60
N PRO A 437 -26.07 -17.20 10.53
CA PRO A 437 -24.84 -17.98 10.67
C PRO A 437 -24.51 -18.82 9.43
N TYR A 438 -25.51 -19.41 8.78
CA TYR A 438 -25.35 -20.23 7.57
C TYR A 438 -24.87 -19.40 6.39
N VAL A 439 -25.46 -18.20 6.21
CA VAL A 439 -25.10 -17.27 5.14
C VAL A 439 -23.71 -16.68 5.37
N ARG A 440 -23.40 -16.14 6.57
CA ARG A 440 -22.06 -15.60 6.84
C ARG A 440 -20.97 -16.67 6.72
N GLN A 441 -21.21 -17.91 7.12
CA GLN A 441 -20.24 -19.00 6.95
C GLN A 441 -19.79 -19.21 5.49
N ARG A 442 -20.69 -19.02 4.52
CA ARG A 442 -20.41 -19.18 3.08
C ARG A 442 -19.77 -17.95 2.47
N LEU A 443 -20.28 -16.77 2.83
CA LEU A 443 -19.73 -15.49 2.37
C LEU A 443 -18.33 -15.20 2.96
N ALA A 444 -18.00 -15.80 4.11
CA ALA A 444 -16.69 -15.69 4.75
C ALA A 444 -15.50 -16.24 3.93
N ARG A 445 -15.73 -16.92 2.80
CA ARG A 445 -14.68 -17.34 1.83
C ARG A 445 -14.79 -16.65 0.47
N ALA A 446 -15.69 -15.67 0.30
CA ALA A 446 -15.98 -15.08 -1.01
C ALA A 446 -14.77 -14.39 -1.65
N ALA A 447 -13.95 -13.69 -0.85
CA ALA A 447 -12.72 -13.06 -1.32
C ALA A 447 -11.70 -14.09 -1.82
N GLU A 448 -11.48 -15.16 -1.06
CA GLU A 448 -10.47 -16.18 -1.38
C GLU A 448 -10.87 -17.00 -2.61
N TYR A 449 -12.16 -17.33 -2.78
CA TYR A 449 -12.63 -17.91 -4.04
C TYR A 449 -12.44 -16.97 -5.24
N ALA A 450 -12.58 -15.66 -5.07
CA ALA A 450 -12.33 -14.70 -6.14
C ALA A 450 -10.84 -14.61 -6.48
N GLU A 451 -9.95 -14.63 -5.49
CA GLU A 451 -8.50 -14.63 -5.73
C GLU A 451 -8.02 -15.92 -6.42
N VAL A 452 -8.44 -17.11 -5.95
CA VAL A 452 -8.15 -18.40 -6.62
C VAL A 452 -8.63 -18.43 -8.07
N VAL A 453 -9.83 -17.90 -8.34
CA VAL A 453 -10.37 -17.90 -9.71
C VAL A 453 -9.72 -16.82 -10.58
N ILE A 454 -9.29 -15.69 -10.03
CA ILE A 454 -8.50 -14.68 -10.77
C ILE A 454 -7.15 -15.27 -11.22
N GLU A 455 -6.49 -16.04 -10.36
CA GLU A 455 -5.27 -16.78 -10.68
C GLU A 455 -5.53 -17.82 -11.79
N ALA A 456 -6.53 -18.70 -11.60
CA ALA A 456 -6.91 -19.69 -12.61
C ALA A 456 -7.34 -19.09 -13.97
N VAL A 457 -8.04 -17.94 -13.99
CA VAL A 457 -8.35 -17.21 -15.23
C VAL A 457 -7.07 -16.71 -15.91
N THR A 458 -6.14 -16.16 -15.14
CA THR A 458 -4.86 -15.65 -15.66
C THR A 458 -4.06 -16.76 -16.35
N ASP A 459 -3.95 -17.92 -15.71
CA ASP A 459 -3.21 -19.06 -16.25
C ASP A 459 -3.88 -19.62 -17.51
N ARG A 460 -5.20 -19.86 -17.50
CA ARG A 460 -5.90 -20.34 -18.71
C ARG A 460 -5.83 -19.34 -19.88
N VAL A 461 -5.77 -18.03 -19.61
CA VAL A 461 -5.58 -17.00 -20.66
C VAL A 461 -4.13 -16.95 -21.17
N LEU A 462 -3.13 -17.29 -20.33
CA LEU A 462 -1.74 -17.45 -20.74
C LEU A 462 -1.53 -18.72 -21.58
N GLU A 463 -2.12 -19.85 -21.19
CA GLU A 463 -2.01 -21.15 -21.86
C GLU A 463 -2.65 -21.16 -23.26
N ALA A 464 -3.81 -20.52 -23.44
CA ALA A 464 -4.71 -20.78 -24.57
C ALA A 464 -4.33 -20.13 -25.92
N ARG A 465 -3.05 -19.77 -26.12
CA ARG A 465 -2.58 -19.17 -27.38
C ARG A 465 -2.50 -20.18 -28.52
N PRO A 466 -3.02 -19.90 -29.75
CA PRO A 466 -3.85 -18.76 -30.16
C PRO A 466 -5.17 -19.22 -30.80
N GLN A 467 -6.21 -19.52 -30.00
CA GLN A 467 -7.60 -19.64 -30.49
C GLN A 467 -8.68 -19.11 -29.50
N PRO A 468 -8.74 -17.79 -29.19
CA PRO A 468 -9.80 -17.21 -28.36
C PRO A 468 -11.11 -16.91 -29.12
N GLY A 469 -11.08 -16.95 -30.47
CA GLY A 469 -12.12 -16.40 -31.34
C GLY A 469 -13.53 -17.00 -31.25
N ALA A 470 -13.72 -18.15 -30.59
CA ALA A 470 -15.00 -18.88 -30.56
C ALA A 470 -15.36 -19.48 -29.19
N TRP A 471 -14.87 -18.93 -28.08
CA TRP A 471 -15.30 -19.36 -26.74
C TRP A 471 -16.76 -18.93 -26.49
N ALA A 472 -17.64 -19.93 -26.37
CA ALA A 472 -19.08 -19.77 -26.57
C ALA A 472 -19.74 -18.77 -25.60
N GLY A 473 -20.68 -17.97 -26.12
CA GLY A 473 -21.57 -17.12 -25.33
C GLY A 473 -22.67 -17.86 -24.54
N ALA A 474 -22.64 -19.20 -24.52
CA ALA A 474 -23.50 -20.02 -23.66
C ALA A 474 -23.15 -19.76 -22.18
N GLY A 475 -24.16 -19.60 -21.33
CA GLY A 475 -24.01 -19.06 -19.98
C GLY A 475 -23.88 -17.53 -19.95
N MET A 476 -23.10 -16.91 -20.85
CA MET A 476 -22.87 -15.45 -20.85
C MET A 476 -24.12 -14.63 -21.14
N ARG A 477 -24.89 -14.94 -22.19
CA ARG A 477 -26.12 -14.17 -22.49
C ARG A 477 -27.20 -14.36 -21.43
N GLU A 478 -27.32 -15.59 -20.91
CA GLU A 478 -28.25 -15.96 -19.84
C GLU A 478 -27.88 -15.27 -18.52
N TRP A 479 -26.58 -15.12 -18.25
CA TRP A 479 -26.04 -14.32 -17.15
C TRP A 479 -26.33 -12.83 -17.33
N ARG A 480 -26.07 -12.25 -18.52
CA ARG A 480 -26.32 -10.81 -18.79
C ARG A 480 -27.79 -10.42 -18.67
N ALA A 481 -28.71 -11.28 -19.08
CA ALA A 481 -30.14 -11.08 -18.90
C ALA A 481 -30.59 -10.94 -17.43
N VAL A 482 -29.76 -11.37 -16.46
CA VAL A 482 -30.05 -11.33 -15.02
C VAL A 482 -29.14 -10.36 -14.25
N ALA A 483 -27.86 -10.29 -14.61
CA ALA A 483 -26.85 -9.49 -13.92
C ALA A 483 -26.59 -8.12 -14.56
N GLY A 484 -27.03 -7.91 -15.80
CA GLY A 484 -26.77 -6.72 -16.59
C GLY A 484 -25.28 -6.43 -16.79
N TYR A 485 -24.97 -5.14 -16.90
CA TYR A 485 -23.61 -4.59 -16.91
C TYR A 485 -23.44 -3.62 -15.75
N THR A 486 -22.27 -3.60 -15.12
CA THR A 486 -21.96 -2.62 -14.06
C THR A 486 -21.82 -1.21 -14.63
N PRO A 487 -22.37 -0.16 -13.98
CA PRO A 487 -22.20 1.24 -14.41
C PRO A 487 -20.73 1.70 -14.52
N GLN A 488 -19.81 1.00 -13.84
CA GLN A 488 -18.37 1.24 -13.87
C GLN A 488 -17.67 0.70 -15.14
N ARG A 489 -18.34 -0.16 -15.94
CA ARG A 489 -17.79 -0.88 -17.09
C ARG A 489 -18.80 -0.95 -18.26
N ASP A 490 -19.03 0.17 -18.92
CA ASP A 490 -19.85 0.24 -20.15
C ASP A 490 -19.23 -0.58 -21.30
N PRO A 491 -19.93 -1.58 -21.88
CA PRO A 491 -19.47 -2.35 -23.04
C PRO A 491 -19.09 -1.51 -24.26
N ALA A 492 -19.78 -0.39 -24.51
CA ALA A 492 -19.47 0.49 -25.63
C ALA A 492 -18.14 1.23 -25.44
N SER A 493 -17.63 1.29 -24.21
CA SER A 493 -16.30 1.81 -23.86
C SER A 493 -15.21 0.72 -23.72
N TRP A 494 -15.57 -0.57 -23.80
CA TRP A 494 -14.68 -1.67 -23.44
C TRP A 494 -13.70 -2.07 -24.57
N SER A 495 -12.66 -1.24 -24.70
CA SER A 495 -11.58 -1.37 -25.68
C SER A 495 -10.39 -2.16 -25.12
N GLN A 496 -10.57 -3.47 -24.85
CA GLN A 496 -9.44 -4.36 -24.59
C GLN A 496 -8.50 -4.40 -25.82
N PRO A 497 -7.18 -4.18 -25.67
CA PRO A 497 -6.24 -4.26 -26.79
C PRO A 497 -6.11 -5.70 -27.31
N HIS A 498 -5.93 -5.82 -28.62
CA HIS A 498 -6.10 -7.07 -29.35
C HIS A 498 -5.09 -8.16 -28.93
N GLN A 499 -5.60 -9.37 -28.65
CA GLN A 499 -4.77 -10.57 -28.46
C GLN A 499 -4.32 -11.20 -29.80
N GLU A 500 -4.94 -10.80 -30.91
CA GLU A 500 -4.67 -11.22 -32.29
C GLU A 500 -4.63 -9.97 -33.18
N GLU A 501 -3.81 -9.93 -34.22
CA GLU A 501 -3.77 -8.81 -35.18
C GLU A 501 -5.06 -8.67 -36.03
N SER A 502 -6.07 -9.53 -35.81
CA SER A 502 -7.26 -9.68 -36.66
C SER A 502 -8.63 -9.51 -35.97
N ARG A 503 -8.70 -9.38 -34.63
CA ARG A 503 -10.01 -9.28 -33.93
C ARG A 503 -10.21 -7.90 -33.29
N ALA A 504 -11.24 -7.19 -33.75
CA ALA A 504 -11.73 -5.95 -33.15
C ALA A 504 -12.30 -6.17 -31.73
N SER A 505 -12.10 -5.17 -30.87
CA SER A 505 -12.59 -5.13 -29.48
C SER A 505 -14.12 -5.10 -29.39
N LEU A 506 -14.67 -5.35 -28.20
CA LEU A 506 -16.13 -5.31 -27.97
C LEU A 506 -16.72 -3.93 -28.34
N SER A 507 -16.08 -2.84 -27.92
CA SER A 507 -16.46 -1.48 -28.28
C SER A 507 -16.46 -1.22 -29.79
N GLU A 508 -15.46 -1.72 -30.52
CA GLU A 508 -15.39 -1.56 -31.98
C GLU A 508 -16.45 -2.39 -32.71
N ARG A 509 -16.75 -3.60 -32.24
CA ARG A 509 -17.79 -4.46 -32.82
C ARG A 509 -19.20 -3.89 -32.60
N LEU A 510 -19.46 -3.31 -31.43
CA LEU A 510 -20.71 -2.60 -31.14
C LEU A 510 -20.83 -1.30 -31.96
N ALA A 511 -19.75 -0.52 -32.09
CA ALA A 511 -19.73 0.65 -32.95
C ALA A 511 -19.94 0.31 -34.44
N ALA A 512 -19.46 -0.86 -34.89
CA ALA A 512 -19.68 -1.38 -36.24
C ALA A 512 -21.09 -1.98 -36.45
N ARG A 513 -21.87 -2.21 -35.39
CA ARG A 513 -23.25 -2.74 -35.44
C ARG A 513 -24.21 -1.92 -34.55
N PRO A 514 -24.48 -0.65 -34.87
CA PRO A 514 -25.36 0.19 -34.06
C PRO A 514 -26.77 -0.41 -33.94
N GLY A 515 -27.23 -0.60 -32.70
CA GLY A 515 -28.54 -1.18 -32.39
C GLY A 515 -28.54 -2.66 -32.02
N THR A 516 -27.41 -3.37 -32.17
CA THR A 516 -27.22 -4.72 -31.60
C THR A 516 -27.03 -4.61 -30.07
N ALA A 517 -27.64 -5.51 -29.30
CA ALA A 517 -27.51 -5.50 -27.84
C ALA A 517 -26.11 -6.02 -27.41
N PRO A 518 -25.46 -5.45 -26.36
CA PRO A 518 -24.12 -5.88 -25.97
C PRO A 518 -23.99 -7.38 -25.65
N GLU A 519 -25.01 -7.97 -25.05
CA GLU A 519 -25.11 -9.40 -24.73
C GLU A 519 -25.33 -10.31 -25.95
N GLU A 520 -25.51 -9.73 -27.14
CA GLU A 520 -25.48 -10.46 -28.42
C GLU A 520 -24.06 -10.55 -29.00
N GLU A 521 -23.21 -9.54 -28.76
CA GLU A 521 -21.82 -9.47 -29.23
C GLU A 521 -20.78 -9.97 -28.21
N GLU A 522 -21.03 -9.87 -26.90
CA GLU A 522 -20.06 -10.26 -25.87
C GLU A 522 -19.75 -11.78 -25.91
N THR A 523 -18.47 -12.11 -25.89
CA THR A 523 -17.95 -13.47 -25.77
C THR A 523 -17.07 -13.59 -24.52
N ALA A 524 -16.80 -14.82 -24.08
CA ALA A 524 -15.85 -15.03 -22.97
C ALA A 524 -14.46 -14.43 -23.25
N GLY A 525 -14.04 -14.36 -24.52
CA GLY A 525 -12.75 -13.79 -24.93
C GLY A 525 -12.64 -12.25 -24.83
N ASP A 526 -13.73 -11.53 -24.59
CA ASP A 526 -13.71 -10.07 -24.40
C ASP A 526 -13.39 -9.65 -22.94
N LEU A 527 -13.24 -10.60 -22.01
CA LEU A 527 -12.77 -10.44 -20.61
C LEU A 527 -13.47 -9.35 -19.75
N LEU A 528 -14.61 -8.81 -20.16
CA LEU A 528 -15.38 -7.81 -19.41
C LEU A 528 -15.90 -8.38 -18.07
N TRP A 529 -16.38 -9.62 -18.07
CA TRP A 529 -16.75 -10.39 -16.86
C TRP A 529 -15.56 -10.57 -15.89
N TYR A 530 -14.33 -10.64 -16.39
CA TYR A 530 -13.12 -10.81 -15.57
C TYR A 530 -12.74 -9.49 -14.87
N ALA A 531 -12.94 -8.35 -15.54
CA ALA A 531 -12.86 -7.03 -14.91
C ALA A 531 -13.93 -6.86 -13.81
N GLU A 532 -15.16 -7.31 -14.04
CA GLU A 532 -16.26 -7.21 -13.07
C GLU A 532 -16.08 -8.09 -11.83
N LEU A 533 -15.38 -9.23 -11.93
CA LEU A 533 -14.95 -10.03 -10.78
C LEU A 533 -13.97 -9.24 -9.89
N ALA A 534 -12.96 -8.60 -10.49
CA ALA A 534 -12.02 -7.77 -9.75
C ALA A 534 -12.68 -6.49 -9.17
N ASP A 535 -13.65 -5.89 -9.87
CA ASP A 535 -14.42 -4.77 -9.33
C ASP A 535 -15.25 -5.17 -8.10
N ALA A 536 -15.90 -6.35 -8.13
CA ALA A 536 -16.59 -6.88 -6.97
C ALA A 536 -15.62 -7.11 -5.80
N LEU A 537 -14.45 -7.70 -6.06
CA LEU A 537 -13.43 -7.95 -5.04
C LEU A 537 -12.84 -6.65 -4.46
N ALA A 538 -12.64 -5.63 -5.30
CA ALA A 538 -12.26 -4.29 -4.88
C ALA A 538 -13.33 -3.65 -3.98
N GLN A 539 -14.62 -3.82 -4.30
CA GLN A 539 -15.73 -3.36 -3.47
C GLN A 539 -15.78 -4.07 -2.11
N LEU A 540 -15.50 -5.37 -2.05
CA LEU A 540 -15.39 -6.11 -0.79
C LEU A 540 -14.16 -5.69 0.04
N ASN A 541 -13.09 -5.21 -0.61
CA ASN A 541 -11.95 -4.58 0.04
C ASN A 541 -12.19 -3.11 0.45
N GLY A 542 -13.32 -2.53 0.04
CA GLY A 542 -13.73 -1.17 0.41
C GLY A 542 -13.26 -0.06 -0.54
N HIS A 543 -12.85 -0.43 -1.76
CA HIS A 543 -12.60 0.48 -2.88
C HIS A 543 -13.88 0.61 -3.73
N GLU A 544 -13.88 1.49 -4.74
CA GLU A 544 -15.04 1.66 -5.64
C GLU A 544 -15.06 0.61 -6.77
N ARG A 545 -13.88 0.32 -7.33
CA ARG A 545 -13.62 -0.61 -8.42
C ARG A 545 -12.13 -1.01 -8.43
N ALA A 546 -11.75 -1.96 -9.26
CA ALA A 546 -10.35 -2.32 -9.50
C ALA A 546 -9.67 -1.38 -10.51
N ASP A 547 -8.39 -1.11 -10.28
CA ASP A 547 -7.52 -0.55 -11.32
C ASP A 547 -7.19 -1.65 -12.35
N ILE A 548 -7.17 -1.30 -13.63
CA ILE A 548 -6.83 -2.21 -14.73
C ILE A 548 -5.79 -1.55 -15.63
N ASP A 549 -4.63 -2.18 -15.78
CA ASP A 549 -3.56 -1.78 -16.72
C ASP A 549 -3.48 -2.86 -17.81
N PHE A 550 -3.75 -2.52 -19.07
CA PHE A 550 -3.85 -3.53 -20.12
C PHE A 550 -2.46 -4.00 -20.59
N GLY A 551 -2.11 -5.25 -20.29
CA GLY A 551 -0.88 -5.88 -20.76
C GLY A 551 -0.97 -6.40 -22.20
N PRO A 552 0.17 -6.81 -22.80
CA PRO A 552 0.25 -7.31 -24.18
C PRO A 552 -0.34 -8.73 -24.39
N THR A 553 -1.04 -9.27 -23.39
CA THR A 553 -1.66 -10.60 -23.41
C THR A 553 -2.99 -10.61 -22.66
N TYR A 554 -3.08 -9.94 -21.51
CA TYR A 554 -4.27 -9.91 -20.65
C TYR A 554 -4.32 -8.60 -19.83
N PRO A 555 -5.50 -8.18 -19.32
CA PRO A 555 -5.62 -7.07 -18.38
C PRO A 555 -4.98 -7.41 -17.02
N TYR A 556 -4.04 -6.59 -16.55
CA TYR A 556 -3.54 -6.69 -15.18
C TYR A 556 -4.55 -6.07 -14.22
N LEU A 557 -5.12 -6.90 -13.34
CA LEU A 557 -6.12 -6.48 -12.37
C LEU A 557 -5.46 -6.10 -11.04
N ASN A 558 -5.90 -4.98 -10.45
CA ASN A 558 -5.51 -4.56 -9.11
C ASN A 558 -6.78 -4.26 -8.29
N TRP A 559 -7.22 -5.26 -7.54
CA TRP A 559 -8.40 -5.21 -6.65
C TRP A 559 -8.10 -4.68 -5.24
N ASN A 560 -6.90 -4.11 -5.01
CA ASN A 560 -6.54 -3.47 -3.75
C ASN A 560 -5.65 -2.22 -3.95
N PRO A 561 -6.11 -1.19 -4.69
CA PRO A 561 -5.35 0.02 -4.96
C PRO A 561 -5.13 0.87 -3.70
N PHE A 562 -3.91 0.84 -3.15
CA PHE A 562 -3.50 1.74 -2.08
C PHE A 562 -3.03 3.10 -2.63
N PRO A 563 -3.62 4.24 -2.22
CA PRO A 563 -3.03 5.54 -2.50
C PRO A 563 -1.70 5.69 -1.78
N ARG A 564 -0.66 6.15 -2.48
CA ARG A 564 0.71 6.24 -1.93
C ARG A 564 0.79 7.31 -0.81
N PRO A 565 1.15 6.94 0.44
CA PRO A 565 1.20 7.89 1.56
C PRO A 565 2.19 9.05 1.40
N GLU A 566 3.16 8.93 0.48
CA GLU A 566 4.18 9.94 0.18
C GLU A 566 3.71 11.05 -0.76
N GLU A 567 2.66 10.81 -1.54
CA GLU A 567 2.19 11.74 -2.58
C GLU A 567 1.05 12.65 -2.11
N GLN A 568 0.34 12.27 -1.03
CA GLN A 568 -0.79 13.04 -0.50
C GLN A 568 -0.36 14.15 0.47
N LEU A 569 -0.65 15.39 0.08
CA LEU A 569 -0.48 16.62 0.87
C LEU A 569 -1.78 17.10 1.52
N THR A 570 -2.92 16.52 1.13
CA THR A 570 -4.25 16.82 1.62
C THR A 570 -4.41 16.34 3.07
N PRO A 571 -4.80 17.21 4.03
CA PRO A 571 -5.16 16.76 5.37
C PRO A 571 -6.33 15.77 5.33
N PRO A 572 -6.29 14.66 6.10
CA PRO A 572 -7.39 13.72 6.21
C PRO A 572 -8.66 14.38 6.80
N VAL A 573 -9.81 14.06 6.20
CA VAL A 573 -11.16 14.48 6.65
C VAL A 573 -11.82 13.43 7.56
N GLU A 574 -11.02 12.70 8.35
CA GLU A 574 -11.49 11.69 9.30
C GLU A 574 -12.26 12.29 10.49
N SER A 575 -11.96 13.55 10.82
CA SER A 575 -12.66 14.34 11.83
C SER A 575 -12.53 15.84 11.54
N ILE A 576 -13.51 16.63 12.02
CA ILE A 576 -13.49 18.09 11.88
C ILE A 576 -12.23 18.71 12.53
N PRO A 577 -11.77 18.30 13.74
CA PRO A 577 -10.52 18.80 14.31
C PRO A 577 -9.28 18.50 13.45
N ALA A 578 -9.17 17.30 12.86
CA ALA A 578 -8.03 16.90 12.04
C ALA A 578 -7.94 17.73 10.74
N ALA A 579 -9.07 17.90 10.06
CA ALA A 579 -9.18 18.73 8.86
C ALA A 579 -8.85 20.20 9.18
N LEU A 580 -9.44 20.76 10.24
CA LEU A 580 -9.18 22.13 10.70
C LEU A 580 -7.71 22.34 11.07
N ALA A 581 -7.09 21.41 11.82
CA ALA A 581 -5.69 21.49 12.22
C ALA A 581 -4.76 21.47 10.99
N GLY A 582 -4.95 20.53 10.07
CA GLY A 582 -4.15 20.46 8.85
C GLY A 582 -4.30 21.70 7.97
N ALA A 583 -5.52 22.22 7.78
CA ALA A 583 -5.74 23.46 7.03
C ALA A 583 -5.11 24.68 7.72
N ALA A 584 -5.24 24.79 9.04
CA ALA A 584 -4.60 25.84 9.84
C ALA A 584 -3.06 25.74 9.78
N GLN A 585 -2.50 24.53 9.72
CA GLN A 585 -1.07 24.28 9.57
C GLN A 585 -0.53 24.66 8.17
N LEU A 586 -1.32 24.39 7.11
CA LEU A 586 -0.98 24.86 5.75
C LEU A 586 -0.91 26.40 5.70
N ILE A 587 -1.80 27.09 6.43
CA ILE A 587 -1.75 28.56 6.58
C ILE A 587 -0.53 28.99 7.40
N SER A 588 -0.19 28.29 8.50
CA SER A 588 1.02 28.55 9.29
C SER A 588 2.32 28.42 8.49
N PHE A 589 2.38 27.56 7.46
CA PHE A 589 3.52 27.48 6.53
C PHE A 589 3.49 28.53 5.40
N GLY A 590 2.57 29.51 5.45
CA GLY A 590 2.49 30.64 4.54
C GLY A 590 1.47 30.48 3.40
N GLY A 591 0.72 29.37 3.35
CA GLY A 591 -0.29 29.11 2.33
C GLY A 591 -1.48 30.04 2.43
N ARG A 592 -1.84 30.71 1.33
CA ARG A 592 -2.89 31.74 1.31
C ARG A 592 -4.22 31.13 0.85
N PRO A 593 -5.32 31.27 1.62
CA PRO A 593 -6.62 30.79 1.20
C PRO A 593 -7.06 31.41 -0.14
N PRO A 594 -7.61 30.62 -1.09
CA PRO A 594 -8.06 31.14 -2.37
C PRO A 594 -9.24 32.10 -2.19
N ARG A 595 -9.16 33.31 -2.76
CA ARG A 595 -10.21 34.35 -2.68
C ARG A 595 -11.59 33.89 -3.15
N GLN A 596 -11.64 32.87 -4.00
CA GLN A 596 -12.85 32.22 -4.46
C GLN A 596 -12.69 30.71 -4.26
N CYS A 597 -13.36 30.21 -3.23
CA CYS A 597 -13.70 28.80 -3.04
C CYS A 597 -15.15 28.73 -2.54
N ARG A 598 -15.75 27.55 -2.62
CA ARG A 598 -17.12 27.21 -2.22
C ARG A 598 -17.14 26.00 -1.31
N THR A 599 -16.34 24.98 -1.63
CA THR A 599 -16.17 23.74 -0.86
C THR A 599 -14.88 23.74 -0.03
N TRP A 600 -14.80 22.87 0.96
CA TRP A 600 -13.61 22.63 1.76
C TRP A 600 -12.46 22.03 0.93
N GLU A 601 -12.78 21.24 -0.09
CA GLU A 601 -11.78 20.68 -1.01
C GLU A 601 -11.11 21.77 -1.86
N GLU A 602 -11.87 22.74 -2.38
CA GLU A 602 -11.33 23.88 -3.13
C GLU A 602 -10.41 24.73 -2.24
N LEU A 603 -10.78 24.94 -0.96
CA LEU A 603 -9.98 25.66 0.03
C LEU A 603 -8.63 24.96 0.28
N VAL A 604 -8.65 23.66 0.60
CA VAL A 604 -7.44 22.86 0.86
C VAL A 604 -6.57 22.74 -0.38
N THR A 605 -7.17 22.51 -1.55
CA THR A 605 -6.45 22.44 -2.83
C THR A 605 -5.78 23.77 -3.18
N GLY A 606 -6.46 24.90 -2.93
CA GLY A 606 -5.89 26.23 -3.09
C GLY A 606 -4.70 26.50 -2.17
N LEU A 607 -4.81 26.14 -0.89
CA LEU A 607 -3.71 26.25 0.08
C LEU A 607 -2.48 25.42 -0.35
N ILE A 608 -2.69 24.18 -0.79
CA ILE A 608 -1.62 23.30 -1.28
C ILE A 608 -1.03 23.81 -2.61
N ALA A 609 -1.82 24.44 -3.46
CA ALA A 609 -1.35 25.03 -4.71
C ALA A 609 -0.45 26.26 -4.47
N ASP A 610 -0.79 27.13 -3.52
CA ASP A 610 -0.01 28.31 -3.15
C ASP A 610 1.32 27.92 -2.46
N LEU A 611 1.27 26.99 -1.49
CA LEU A 611 2.46 26.46 -0.78
C LEU A 611 3.51 25.82 -1.68
N ARG A 612 3.13 25.31 -2.85
CA ARG A 612 4.07 24.74 -3.83
C ARG A 612 5.03 25.78 -4.43
N PHE A 613 4.84 27.07 -4.13
CA PHE A 613 5.73 28.16 -4.53
C PHE A 613 6.45 28.85 -3.36
N THR A 614 6.13 28.54 -2.10
CA THR A 614 6.80 29.10 -0.91
C THR A 614 8.05 28.32 -0.53
N GLU A 615 9.18 29.02 -0.40
CA GLU A 615 10.50 28.42 -0.15
C GLU A 615 10.55 27.58 1.15
N ALA A 616 9.90 28.05 2.22
CA ALA A 616 9.77 27.38 3.52
C ALA A 616 9.05 26.00 3.46
N PHE A 617 8.29 25.72 2.39
CA PHE A 617 7.65 24.41 2.17
C PHE A 617 8.47 23.46 1.28
N THR A 618 9.62 23.94 0.79
CA THR A 618 10.46 23.23 -0.20
C THR A 618 11.88 22.93 0.27
N ARG A 619 12.36 23.60 1.33
CA ARG A 619 13.57 23.21 2.06
C ARG A 619 13.23 22.10 3.06
N ASP A 620 14.12 21.12 3.19
CA ASP A 620 14.13 20.21 4.34
C ASP A 620 14.72 20.92 5.58
N PHE A 621 14.45 20.38 6.78
CA PHE A 621 14.94 20.94 8.05
C PHE A 621 16.34 20.41 8.37
N SER A 622 17.23 21.30 8.81
CA SER A 622 18.61 20.98 9.16
C SER A 622 18.65 20.36 10.56
N LEU A 623 18.57 19.04 10.66
CA LEU A 623 18.60 18.33 11.94
C LEU A 623 20.03 18.28 12.51
N PRO A 624 20.33 18.89 13.67
CA PRO A 624 21.67 18.87 14.25
C PRO A 624 22.07 17.46 14.71
N GLU A 625 23.36 17.16 14.64
CA GLU A 625 23.94 15.84 14.98
C GLU A 625 23.44 15.24 16.31
N PRO A 626 23.34 15.98 17.43
CA PRO A 626 22.86 15.44 18.71
C PRO A 626 21.42 14.90 18.69
N LEU A 627 20.61 15.36 17.74
CA LEU A 627 19.22 14.93 17.53
C LEU A 627 19.06 14.01 16.32
N ALA A 628 19.97 14.09 15.34
CA ALA A 628 20.08 13.11 14.26
C ALA A 628 20.50 11.73 14.79
N ALA A 629 21.47 11.68 15.72
CA ALA A 629 21.90 10.46 16.40
C ALA A 629 20.85 9.87 17.37
N ARG A 630 19.71 10.54 17.56
CA ARG A 630 18.59 10.07 18.39
C ARG A 630 17.31 9.82 17.59
N ASP A 631 17.26 10.17 16.32
CA ASP A 631 16.11 9.88 15.44
C ASP A 631 15.96 8.36 15.28
N GLY A 632 14.73 7.86 15.36
CA GLY A 632 14.44 6.42 15.36
C GLY A 632 14.78 5.67 16.66
N THR A 633 15.41 6.29 17.67
CA THR A 633 15.76 5.61 18.94
C THR A 633 14.60 5.55 19.93
N ILE A 634 14.65 4.63 20.90
CA ILE A 634 13.67 4.58 22.00
C ILE A 634 14.04 5.60 23.09
N LEU A 635 13.06 6.39 23.51
CA LEU A 635 13.16 7.33 24.62
C LEU A 635 13.41 6.56 25.95
N PRO A 636 14.52 6.81 26.66
CA PRO A 636 14.93 6.00 27.81
C PRO A 636 13.87 5.82 28.90
N GLY A 637 13.71 4.58 29.37
CA GLY A 637 12.71 4.21 30.37
C GLY A 637 11.27 4.24 29.87
N THR A 638 11.05 4.15 28.55
CA THR A 638 9.73 4.04 27.91
C THR A 638 9.78 3.01 26.75
N ARG A 639 8.65 2.78 26.07
CA ARG A 639 8.59 2.09 24.76
C ARG A 639 8.36 3.06 23.59
N LEU A 640 8.53 4.36 23.79
CA LEU A 640 8.22 5.36 22.76
C LEU A 640 9.44 5.61 21.87
N ARG A 641 9.25 5.52 20.55
CA ARG A 641 10.29 5.86 19.55
C ARG A 641 10.28 7.36 19.28
N VAL A 642 11.45 7.99 19.37
CA VAL A 642 11.67 9.37 18.93
C VAL A 642 11.70 9.39 17.39
N GLU A 643 10.98 10.32 16.78
CA GLU A 643 11.06 10.61 15.35
C GLU A 643 11.23 12.12 15.15
N CYS A 644 12.24 12.54 14.39
CA CYS A 644 12.58 13.94 14.17
C CYS A 644 11.94 14.49 12.90
N ALA A 645 11.30 15.67 12.97
CA ALA A 645 10.67 16.30 11.82
C ALA A 645 11.70 16.66 10.75
N ARG A 646 11.53 16.15 9.52
CA ARG A 646 12.47 16.39 8.41
C ARG A 646 12.02 17.47 7.43
N ASN A 647 10.72 17.77 7.32
CA ASN A 647 10.21 18.90 6.51
C ASN A 647 8.75 19.28 6.86
N ALA A 648 8.28 20.39 6.30
CA ALA A 648 6.92 20.90 6.52
C ALA A 648 5.81 19.89 6.16
N ARG A 649 6.02 19.00 5.17
CA ARG A 649 5.03 17.97 4.78
C ARG A 649 4.86 16.86 5.83
N MET A 650 5.92 16.60 6.61
CA MET A 650 5.90 15.71 7.76
C MET A 650 5.06 16.34 8.87
N LEU A 651 5.30 17.63 9.16
CA LEU A 651 4.54 18.40 10.15
C LEU A 651 3.07 18.61 9.78
N THR A 652 2.70 18.83 8.52
CA THR A 652 1.28 18.87 8.11
C THR A 652 0.56 17.56 8.42
N ARG A 653 1.20 16.41 8.17
CA ARG A 653 0.62 15.09 8.45
C ARG A 653 0.56 14.80 9.96
N TRP A 654 1.60 15.18 10.72
CA TRP A 654 1.59 15.11 12.18
C TRP A 654 0.49 15.99 12.79
N SER A 655 0.35 17.23 12.32
CA SER A 655 -0.65 18.20 12.77
C SER A 655 -2.08 17.71 12.54
N ALA A 656 -2.37 17.14 11.37
CA ALA A 656 -3.69 16.58 11.11
C ALA A 656 -3.99 15.34 11.99
N TYR A 657 -3.04 14.41 12.15
CA TYR A 657 -3.20 13.27 13.07
C TYR A 657 -3.39 13.71 14.53
N MET A 658 -2.57 14.67 14.98
CA MET A 658 -2.60 15.20 16.34
C MET A 658 -3.80 16.12 16.59
N GLY A 659 -4.41 16.68 15.55
CA GLY A 659 -5.54 17.60 15.63
C GLY A 659 -5.21 18.94 16.29
N ASN A 660 -3.94 19.35 16.26
CA ASN A 660 -3.44 20.66 16.68
C ASN A 660 -2.51 21.24 15.61
N CYS A 661 -2.34 22.56 15.57
CA CYS A 661 -1.17 23.12 14.90
C CYS A 661 0.10 22.75 15.67
N ILE A 662 1.20 22.54 14.94
CA ILE A 662 2.47 22.03 15.43
C ILE A 662 3.60 22.92 14.92
N GLY A 663 4.44 23.40 15.84
CA GLY A 663 5.53 24.32 15.54
C GLY A 663 5.12 25.78 15.71
N SER A 664 5.95 26.55 16.40
CA SER A 664 5.84 28.01 16.53
C SER A 664 5.75 28.74 15.18
N PRO A 665 5.20 29.98 15.10
CA PRO A 665 5.00 30.69 13.82
C PRO A 665 6.26 30.96 12.98
N HIS A 666 7.45 30.86 13.57
CA HIS A 666 8.75 30.99 12.90
C HIS A 666 9.53 29.66 12.82
N TYR A 667 8.91 28.53 13.22
CA TYR A 667 9.54 27.22 13.30
C TYR A 667 10.23 26.83 11.98
N ALA A 668 9.58 27.03 10.83
CA ALA A 668 10.12 26.59 9.55
C ALA A 668 11.45 27.27 9.19
N GLU A 669 11.64 28.53 9.59
CA GLU A 669 12.87 29.29 9.37
C GLU A 669 13.96 28.88 10.37
N ALA A 670 13.59 28.74 11.65
CA ALA A 670 14.52 28.32 12.69
C ALA A 670 14.96 26.84 12.56
N ALA A 671 14.09 25.95 12.08
CA ALA A 671 14.40 24.54 11.81
C ALA A 671 15.19 24.33 10.51
N ALA A 672 14.99 25.18 9.48
CA ALA A 672 15.90 25.22 8.33
C ALA A 672 17.33 25.62 8.76
N GLN A 673 17.47 26.36 9.86
CA GLN A 673 18.75 26.75 10.47
C GLN A 673 19.20 25.83 11.62
N GLY A 674 18.47 24.75 11.92
CA GLY A 674 18.78 23.81 13.01
C GLY A 674 18.64 24.35 14.44
N ARG A 675 18.16 25.60 14.61
CA ARG A 675 17.98 26.26 15.92
C ARG A 675 16.76 25.75 16.69
N CYS A 676 15.86 25.03 16.03
CA CYS A 676 14.79 24.29 16.68
C CYS A 676 14.48 23.00 15.92
N VAL A 677 13.96 22.01 16.63
CA VAL A 677 13.64 20.67 16.11
C VAL A 677 12.36 20.19 16.79
N LEU A 678 11.42 19.70 16.00
CA LEU A 678 10.19 19.12 16.50
C LEU A 678 10.22 17.59 16.41
N LEU A 679 9.83 16.94 17.50
CA LEU A 679 9.86 15.50 17.68
C LEU A 679 8.43 14.95 17.77
N ALA A 680 8.21 13.76 17.21
CA ALA A 680 7.05 12.92 17.50
C ALA A 680 7.50 11.73 18.35
N LEU A 681 6.83 11.49 19.47
CA LEU A 681 7.03 10.30 20.30
C LEU A 681 6.02 9.24 19.86
N ARG A 682 6.46 8.25 19.07
CA ARG A 682 5.61 7.20 18.51
C ARG A 682 5.50 5.99 19.44
N ARG A 683 4.31 5.38 19.44
CA ARG A 683 4.02 4.05 20.00
C ARG A 683 4.42 2.95 19.01
N GLU A 684 4.33 1.71 19.46
CA GLU A 684 4.68 0.48 18.73
C GLU A 684 3.77 0.23 17.50
N ASP A 685 2.51 0.65 17.57
CA ASP A 685 1.54 0.71 16.46
C ASP A 685 1.82 1.85 15.44
N GLY A 686 2.87 2.64 15.67
CA GLY A 686 3.23 3.81 14.88
C GLY A 686 2.45 5.08 15.23
N ALA A 687 1.46 5.04 16.13
CA ALA A 687 0.67 6.20 16.51
C ALA A 687 1.51 7.23 17.29
N ILE A 688 1.34 8.54 17.02
CA ILE A 688 2.02 9.57 17.82
C ILE A 688 1.29 9.67 19.17
N ALA A 689 2.03 9.50 20.26
CA ALA A 689 1.52 9.73 21.62
C ALA A 689 1.53 11.21 21.98
N ALA A 690 2.62 11.91 21.64
CA ALA A 690 2.84 13.32 21.93
C ALA A 690 3.93 13.93 21.03
N ASN A 691 3.92 15.26 20.88
CA ASN A 691 4.90 16.03 20.10
C ASN A 691 5.65 17.04 20.98
N VAL A 692 6.96 17.23 20.73
CA VAL A 692 7.88 18.08 21.51
C VAL A 692 8.58 19.08 20.58
N GLU A 693 8.47 20.38 20.82
CA GLU A 693 9.33 21.40 20.17
C GLU A 693 10.54 21.67 21.07
N LEU A 694 11.74 21.31 20.59
CA LEU A 694 13.01 21.63 21.21
C LEU A 694 13.63 22.86 20.53
N VAL A 695 14.13 23.80 21.34
CA VAL A 695 14.84 25.00 20.88
C VAL A 695 16.26 24.99 21.45
N GLN A 696 17.23 25.33 20.60
CA GLN A 696 18.64 25.42 20.95
C GLN A 696 18.88 26.68 21.81
N HIS A 697 19.56 26.51 22.94
CA HIS A 697 19.96 27.59 23.83
C HIS A 697 21.49 27.54 24.07
N THR A 698 22.07 28.63 24.58
CA THR A 698 23.50 28.78 24.89
C THR A 698 24.07 27.78 25.92
N ARG A 699 23.24 26.88 26.47
CA ARG A 699 23.61 25.88 27.47
C ARG A 699 23.06 24.47 27.16
N GLY A 700 22.53 24.23 25.95
CA GLY A 700 21.89 22.98 25.56
C GLY A 700 20.47 23.16 25.02
N TRP A 701 19.66 22.10 25.07
CA TRP A 701 18.33 22.07 24.49
C TRP A 701 17.23 22.36 25.52
N ARG A 702 16.26 23.20 25.15
CA ARG A 702 15.08 23.53 25.97
C ARG A 702 13.81 23.03 25.28
N ILE A 703 12.89 22.44 26.06
CA ILE A 703 11.52 22.21 25.60
C ILE A 703 10.77 23.55 25.59
N GLU A 704 10.26 23.95 24.44
CA GLU A 704 9.42 25.13 24.30
C GLU A 704 7.93 24.75 24.27
N GLU A 705 7.56 23.69 23.54
CA GLU A 705 6.23 23.07 23.62
C GLU A 705 6.32 21.54 23.83
N PHE A 706 5.37 20.99 24.59
CA PHE A 706 5.13 19.55 24.67
C PHE A 706 3.62 19.28 24.81
N ARG A 707 3.02 18.62 23.81
CA ARG A 707 1.58 18.32 23.73
C ARG A 707 1.29 16.86 23.42
N ALA A 708 0.25 16.30 24.02
CA ALA A 708 -0.41 15.10 23.53
C ALA A 708 -1.46 15.47 22.46
N ARG A 709 -2.21 14.47 21.97
CA ARG A 709 -3.25 14.66 20.94
C ARG A 709 -4.26 15.74 21.38
N PHE A 710 -4.68 16.58 20.43
CA PHE A 710 -5.63 17.67 20.60
C PHE A 710 -5.27 18.71 21.67
N ASN A 711 -3.98 19.03 21.80
CA ASN A 711 -3.42 19.93 22.81
C ASN A 711 -3.55 19.48 24.27
N ALA A 712 -3.98 18.25 24.54
CA ALA A 712 -3.97 17.69 25.90
C ALA A 712 -2.55 17.75 26.49
N ASP A 713 -2.44 18.01 27.79
CA ASP A 713 -1.14 17.95 28.46
C ASP A 713 -0.67 16.47 28.54
N PRO A 714 0.61 16.19 28.24
CA PRO A 714 1.14 14.83 28.32
C PRO A 714 1.29 14.37 29.77
N ASP A 715 1.25 13.05 29.98
CA ASP A 715 1.50 12.38 31.27
C ASP A 715 2.67 13.03 32.04
N PRO A 716 2.50 13.45 33.30
CA PRO A 716 3.56 14.04 34.12
C PRO A 716 4.83 13.18 34.23
N ALA A 717 4.71 11.85 34.26
CA ALA A 717 5.87 10.96 34.31
C ALA A 717 6.64 10.96 32.98
N LEU A 718 5.94 10.93 31.84
CA LEU A 718 6.53 11.17 30.53
C LEU A 718 7.13 12.58 30.39
N ARG A 719 6.46 13.62 30.90
CA ARG A 719 6.97 15.00 30.94
C ARG A 719 8.32 15.08 31.64
N GLN A 720 8.46 14.46 32.81
CA GLN A 720 9.73 14.42 33.53
C GLN A 720 10.81 13.63 32.79
N ARG A 721 10.48 12.48 32.18
CA ARG A 721 11.43 11.69 31.39
C ARG A 721 11.97 12.44 30.18
N VAL A 722 11.12 13.17 29.45
CA VAL A 722 11.55 13.98 28.29
C VAL A 722 12.39 15.18 28.74
N LEU A 723 12.09 15.81 29.88
CA LEU A 723 12.93 16.86 30.46
C LEU A 723 14.34 16.34 30.80
N THR A 724 14.44 15.20 31.50
CA THR A 724 15.73 14.56 31.82
C THR A 724 16.49 14.15 30.55
N TRP A 725 15.80 13.59 29.55
CA TRP A 725 16.42 13.20 28.29
C TRP A 725 16.93 14.40 27.48
N ALA A 726 16.14 15.47 27.36
CA ALA A 726 16.53 16.68 26.64
C ALA A 726 17.72 17.41 27.30
N ALA A 727 17.78 17.41 28.64
CA ALA A 727 18.92 17.93 29.41
C ALA A 727 20.21 17.10 29.22
N GLY A 728 20.10 15.84 28.77
CA GLY A 728 21.24 14.97 28.45
C GLY A 728 21.74 15.06 27.00
N LEU A 729 21.17 15.96 26.18
CA LEU A 729 21.62 16.17 24.80
C LEU A 729 22.84 17.09 24.76
N PRO A 730 23.95 16.71 24.08
CA PRO A 730 25.12 17.56 23.97
C PRO A 730 24.82 18.88 23.24
N VAL A 731 25.49 19.94 23.65
CA VAL A 731 25.36 21.27 23.04
C VAL A 731 26.02 21.23 21.66
N PRO A 732 25.33 21.58 20.56
CA PRO A 732 25.97 21.70 19.26
C PRO A 732 27.07 22.76 19.32
N ALA A 733 28.21 22.49 18.68
CA ALA A 733 29.29 23.48 18.55
C ALA A 733 28.74 24.77 17.92
N PRO A 734 29.16 25.97 18.39
CA PRO A 734 28.70 27.22 17.82
C PRO A 734 29.06 27.28 16.34
N ALA A 735 28.08 27.57 15.49
CA ALA A 735 28.33 27.86 14.09
C ALA A 735 29.32 29.03 13.99
N ALA A 736 30.25 28.97 13.02
CA ALA A 736 31.18 30.06 12.78
C ALA A 736 30.39 31.37 12.57
N PRO A 737 30.84 32.50 13.16
CA PRO A 737 30.10 33.75 13.06
C PRO A 737 29.95 34.16 11.59
N GLU A 738 28.72 34.46 11.16
CA GLU A 738 28.50 35.03 9.84
C GLU A 738 29.28 36.36 9.72
N PRO A 739 29.90 36.64 8.56
CA PRO A 739 30.62 37.89 8.36
C PRO A 739 29.65 39.07 8.53
N PRO A 740 30.03 40.16 9.21
CA PRO A 740 29.13 41.26 9.51
C PRO A 740 28.60 41.91 8.23
N ASP A 741 27.32 42.32 8.25
CA ASP A 741 26.62 42.93 7.12
C ASP A 741 27.44 44.03 6.45
N LEU A 742 27.95 43.74 5.26
CA LEU A 742 28.48 44.77 4.37
C LEU A 742 27.31 45.65 3.90
N LEU A 743 27.50 46.97 4.03
CA LEU A 743 26.51 48.00 3.69
C LEU A 743 25.83 47.71 2.34
N PRO A 744 24.52 47.95 2.21
CA PRO A 744 23.71 47.45 1.09
C PRO A 744 24.21 47.99 -0.25
N GLY A 745 24.95 47.13 -0.96
CA GLY A 745 25.48 47.42 -2.29
C GLY A 745 24.36 47.73 -3.30
N PRO A 746 24.68 48.44 -4.39
CA PRO A 746 23.69 48.81 -5.41
C PRO A 746 22.99 47.55 -5.94
N ARG A 747 21.64 47.58 -5.89
CA ARG A 747 20.76 46.41 -6.11
C ARG A 747 21.23 45.58 -7.32
N PRO A 748 21.47 44.26 -7.18
CA PRO A 748 21.87 43.42 -8.31
C PRO A 748 20.79 43.47 -9.39
N ALA A 749 21.22 43.64 -10.64
CA ALA A 749 20.33 43.79 -11.79
C ALA A 749 19.36 42.60 -11.90
N ALA A 750 18.12 42.91 -12.31
CA ALA A 750 16.95 42.02 -12.21
C ALA A 750 17.25 40.53 -12.45
N ARG A 751 17.00 39.70 -11.41
CA ARG A 751 17.10 38.23 -11.45
C ARG A 751 16.52 37.69 -12.77
N ARG A 752 17.37 37.22 -13.69
CA ARG A 752 16.93 36.60 -14.95
C ARG A 752 15.98 35.45 -14.63
N ARG A 753 14.79 35.45 -15.24
CA ARG A 753 13.75 34.44 -14.97
C ARG A 753 14.32 33.02 -15.17
N PRO A 754 14.08 32.06 -14.25
CA PRO A 754 14.64 30.69 -14.33
C PRO A 754 14.16 29.87 -15.55
N ARG A 755 13.31 30.44 -16.42
CA ARG A 755 12.88 29.85 -17.69
C ARG A 755 13.97 29.81 -18.78
N ARG A 756 15.08 30.55 -18.66
CA ARG A 756 16.21 30.45 -19.62
C ARG A 756 17.21 29.36 -19.23
N ALA A 757 17.65 29.33 -17.97
CA ALA A 757 18.58 28.34 -17.43
C ALA A 757 18.22 26.88 -17.77
N SER A 758 16.94 26.49 -17.61
CA SER A 758 16.51 25.12 -17.90
C SER A 758 16.55 24.73 -19.38
N LEU A 759 16.67 25.70 -20.31
CA LEU A 759 16.78 25.46 -21.76
C LEU A 759 18.23 25.34 -22.22
N GLU A 760 19.17 25.97 -21.51
CA GLU A 760 20.61 25.96 -21.81
C GLU A 760 21.20 24.54 -21.66
N VAL A 761 20.67 23.74 -20.71
CA VAL A 761 21.08 22.34 -20.52
C VAL A 761 20.20 21.35 -21.29
N SER A 762 18.91 21.64 -21.51
CA SER A 762 17.98 20.62 -22.02
C SER A 762 18.24 20.19 -23.46
N GLY A 763 18.78 21.09 -24.31
CA GLY A 763 19.20 20.74 -25.67
C GLY A 763 20.39 19.77 -25.67
N PRO A 764 21.58 20.21 -25.21
CA PRO A 764 22.78 19.38 -25.21
C PRO A 764 22.62 18.05 -24.46
N LEU A 765 21.89 18.03 -23.34
CA LEU A 765 21.64 16.78 -22.62
C LEU A 765 20.62 15.88 -23.35
N ALA A 766 19.64 16.42 -24.08
CA ALA A 766 18.73 15.60 -24.89
C ALA A 766 19.44 14.96 -26.09
N GLU A 767 20.37 15.67 -26.73
CA GLU A 767 21.20 15.15 -27.82
C GLU A 767 22.13 14.02 -27.32
N LEU A 768 22.90 14.28 -26.26
CA LEU A 768 23.79 13.28 -25.64
C LEU A 768 23.03 12.05 -25.11
N VAL A 769 21.80 12.22 -24.60
CA VAL A 769 20.96 11.08 -24.18
C VAL A 769 20.38 10.34 -25.39
N ALA A 770 19.97 11.02 -26.47
CA ALA A 770 19.47 10.37 -27.67
C ALA A 770 20.56 9.47 -28.30
N ASP A 771 21.77 10.00 -28.47
CA ASP A 771 22.94 9.23 -28.93
C ASP A 771 23.20 8.03 -27.99
N ALA A 772 23.27 8.27 -26.67
CA ALA A 772 23.50 7.21 -25.68
C ALA A 772 22.43 6.11 -25.69
N LEU A 773 21.16 6.44 -25.98
CA LEU A 773 20.06 5.48 -26.07
C LEU A 773 20.08 4.63 -27.35
N THR A 774 20.74 5.07 -28.41
CA THR A 774 20.93 4.26 -29.64
C THR A 774 22.06 3.23 -29.54
N ALA A 775 22.84 3.25 -28.47
CA ALA A 775 23.99 2.37 -28.31
C ALA A 775 23.57 0.88 -28.21
N PRO A 776 24.30 -0.08 -28.85
CA PRO A 776 23.92 -1.49 -28.85
C PRO A 776 23.82 -2.13 -27.45
N ASP A 777 24.57 -1.62 -26.47
CA ASP A 777 24.51 -2.09 -25.09
C ASP A 777 23.20 -1.70 -24.39
N VAL A 778 22.63 -0.54 -24.71
CA VAL A 778 21.28 -0.14 -24.25
C VAL A 778 20.23 -1.08 -24.83
N VAL A 779 20.27 -1.41 -26.11
CA VAL A 779 19.31 -2.34 -26.73
C VAL A 779 19.39 -3.73 -26.08
N ALA A 780 20.60 -4.24 -25.82
CA ALA A 780 20.80 -5.51 -25.13
C ALA A 780 20.31 -5.49 -23.66
N ALA A 781 20.46 -4.35 -22.97
CA ALA A 781 19.96 -4.17 -21.61
C ALA A 781 18.43 -4.10 -21.56
N LEU A 782 17.79 -3.35 -22.48
CA LEU A 782 16.34 -3.27 -22.62
C LEU A 782 15.72 -4.66 -22.87
N ASN A 783 16.25 -5.42 -23.84
CA ASN A 783 15.84 -6.81 -24.11
C ASN A 783 16.04 -7.76 -22.92
N THR A 784 16.84 -7.38 -21.92
CA THR A 784 17.05 -8.15 -20.69
C THR A 784 16.07 -7.73 -19.59
N PHE A 785 15.69 -6.45 -19.52
CA PHE A 785 14.58 -5.96 -18.69
C PHE A 785 13.22 -6.47 -19.18
N ASP A 786 12.98 -6.55 -20.49
CA ASP A 786 11.74 -7.14 -21.02
C ASP A 786 11.65 -8.65 -20.70
N ARG A 787 12.75 -9.42 -20.81
CA ARG A 787 12.80 -10.83 -20.40
C ARG A 787 12.57 -11.01 -18.89
N LEU A 788 13.19 -10.15 -18.06
CA LEU A 788 12.94 -10.14 -16.61
C LEU A 788 11.46 -9.87 -16.30
N TYR A 789 10.85 -8.89 -16.98
CA TYR A 789 9.44 -8.55 -16.79
C TYR A 789 8.49 -9.62 -17.31
N ALA A 790 8.83 -10.32 -18.40
CA ALA A 790 8.03 -11.42 -18.93
C ALA A 790 8.02 -12.64 -18.01
N ALA A 791 9.16 -13.01 -17.42
CA ALA A 791 9.31 -14.16 -16.54
C ALA A 791 9.08 -13.86 -15.04
N ARG A 792 8.63 -12.64 -14.70
CA ARG A 792 8.48 -12.14 -13.33
C ARG A 792 7.56 -12.97 -12.41
N ASP A 793 6.64 -13.73 -13.01
CA ASP A 793 5.60 -14.53 -12.34
C ASP A 793 5.87 -16.05 -12.46
N GLY A 794 7.03 -16.47 -12.97
CA GLY A 794 7.51 -17.87 -12.89
C GLY A 794 7.16 -18.81 -14.05
N ALA A 795 6.38 -18.38 -15.03
CA ALA A 795 5.96 -19.23 -16.17
C ALA A 795 7.15 -19.80 -16.98
N PRO A 796 7.13 -21.09 -17.39
CA PRO A 796 8.24 -21.75 -18.07
C PRO A 796 8.40 -21.27 -19.53
N THR A 797 9.51 -20.61 -19.84
CA THR A 797 9.81 -20.13 -21.20
C THR A 797 10.27 -21.28 -22.11
N SER A 798 9.40 -21.73 -23.01
CA SER A 798 9.72 -22.70 -24.06
C SER A 798 10.80 -22.15 -25.02
N SER A 799 11.99 -22.75 -25.00
CA SER A 799 13.15 -22.28 -25.79
C SER A 799 12.93 -22.42 -27.29
N THR A 800 12.73 -21.29 -27.98
CA THR A 800 12.68 -21.23 -29.45
C THR A 800 13.95 -20.56 -29.97
N ALA A 801 14.86 -21.33 -30.58
CA ALA A 801 16.08 -20.79 -31.17
C ALA A 801 15.77 -19.99 -32.46
N PRO A 802 16.44 -18.85 -32.71
CA PRO A 802 16.18 -18.02 -33.89
C PRO A 802 16.78 -18.65 -35.16
N GLY A 803 15.97 -19.46 -35.85
CA GLY A 803 16.30 -19.98 -37.17
C GLY A 803 16.26 -18.87 -38.23
N SER A 804 17.40 -18.56 -38.84
CA SER A 804 17.51 -17.55 -39.89
C SER A 804 16.74 -17.96 -41.16
N ARG A 805 15.91 -17.05 -41.68
CA ARG A 805 15.31 -17.15 -43.02
C ARG A 805 15.47 -15.84 -43.76
N ALA A 806 16.18 -15.88 -44.89
CA ALA A 806 16.23 -14.79 -45.85
C ALA A 806 14.91 -14.70 -46.62
N SER A 807 14.58 -13.50 -47.11
CA SER A 807 13.36 -13.25 -47.89
C SER A 807 13.36 -14.01 -49.22
N GLY A 808 12.42 -14.94 -49.39
CA GLY A 808 12.11 -15.59 -50.66
C GLY A 808 10.86 -14.95 -51.30
N SER A 809 10.92 -14.63 -52.59
CA SER A 809 9.84 -13.94 -53.31
C SER A 809 8.59 -14.82 -53.50
N ALA A 810 7.41 -14.20 -53.57
CA ALA A 810 6.14 -14.87 -53.77
C ALA A 810 5.67 -14.79 -55.24
N VAL A 811 5.36 -15.95 -55.83
CA VAL A 811 4.78 -16.13 -57.18
C VAL A 811 3.65 -17.18 -57.07
N PRO A 812 2.50 -17.05 -57.76
CA PRO A 812 1.24 -17.63 -57.27
C PRO A 812 0.98 -19.12 -57.61
N ARG A 813 -0.05 -19.66 -56.95
CA ARG A 813 -0.47 -21.08 -56.95
C ARG A 813 -1.08 -21.54 -58.29
N SER A 814 -0.86 -22.82 -58.63
CA SER A 814 -1.68 -23.61 -59.56
C SER A 814 -2.16 -24.92 -58.88
N ARG A 815 -2.95 -25.75 -59.57
CA ARG A 815 -3.90 -26.72 -58.95
C ARG A 815 -3.45 -28.19 -59.10
N THR A 816 -3.61 -28.98 -58.02
CA THR A 816 -4.02 -30.43 -57.86
C THR A 816 -4.02 -31.41 -59.06
N PRO A 817 -3.89 -32.76 -58.89
CA PRO A 817 -4.07 -33.57 -57.66
C PRO A 817 -3.08 -34.78 -57.43
N ALA A 818 -3.27 -35.47 -56.28
CA ALA A 818 -3.08 -36.91 -55.97
C ALA A 818 -1.81 -37.71 -56.40
N GLY A 819 -1.24 -38.49 -55.46
CA GLY A 819 -0.22 -39.53 -55.72
C GLY A 819 0.18 -40.33 -54.47
N ALA A 820 0.39 -41.65 -54.62
CA ALA A 820 0.58 -42.63 -53.54
C ALA A 820 1.89 -42.53 -52.73
N ALA A 821 1.93 -43.19 -51.57
CA ALA A 821 3.12 -43.42 -50.75
C ALA A 821 3.72 -44.83 -50.99
N PRO A 822 5.02 -45.01 -50.66
CA PRO A 822 5.50 -46.27 -50.09
C PRO A 822 6.32 -46.06 -48.79
N SER A 823 6.62 -47.16 -48.09
CA SER A 823 7.28 -47.17 -46.76
C SER A 823 8.74 -47.70 -46.81
N ALA A 824 9.34 -47.86 -45.61
CA ALA A 824 10.66 -48.46 -45.31
C ALA A 824 11.91 -47.58 -45.55
N ALA A 825 12.97 -47.65 -44.73
CA ALA A 825 13.13 -48.20 -43.36
C ALA A 825 14.40 -47.61 -42.70
N VAL A 826 14.53 -47.68 -41.37
CA VAL A 826 15.73 -47.25 -40.61
C VAL A 826 16.05 -48.22 -39.46
N PRO A 827 17.24 -48.84 -39.41
CA PRO A 827 17.80 -49.45 -38.21
C PRO A 827 18.57 -48.40 -37.36
N GLY A 828 18.76 -48.55 -36.05
CA GLY A 828 18.44 -49.67 -35.16
C GLY A 828 19.66 -50.13 -34.38
N TRP A 829 19.84 -49.64 -33.14
CA TRP A 829 20.81 -50.17 -32.17
C TRP A 829 20.21 -50.22 -30.76
N ARG A 830 20.81 -51.02 -29.86
CA ARG A 830 20.16 -51.55 -28.65
C ARG A 830 20.69 -50.94 -27.35
N THR A 831 19.83 -50.95 -26.32
CA THR A 831 20.20 -50.83 -24.91
C THR A 831 20.26 -52.21 -24.23
N PRO A 832 21.08 -52.37 -23.18
CA PRO A 832 20.74 -53.12 -21.96
C PRO A 832 20.02 -52.15 -20.98
N ALA A 833 18.93 -52.46 -20.25
CA ALA A 833 18.56 -53.66 -19.47
C ALA A 833 19.50 -53.92 -18.27
N GLY A 834 19.04 -54.08 -17.02
CA GLY A 834 17.67 -53.95 -16.49
C GLY A 834 17.52 -54.63 -15.12
N GLY A 835 16.78 -54.01 -14.19
CA GLY A 835 16.49 -54.50 -12.83
C GLY A 835 16.27 -53.31 -11.87
N ALA A 836 15.14 -53.07 -11.19
CA ALA A 836 14.16 -53.93 -10.50
C ALA A 836 14.68 -54.50 -9.15
N ALA A 837 13.95 -54.45 -8.03
CA ALA A 837 12.74 -53.68 -7.68
C ALA A 837 12.55 -53.67 -6.14
N SER A 838 11.72 -52.74 -5.61
CA SER A 838 11.28 -52.64 -4.20
C SER A 838 12.38 -52.33 -3.15
N GLY A 839 12.13 -51.70 -2.00
CA GLY A 839 10.95 -50.95 -1.54
C GLY A 839 10.34 -51.44 -0.22
N PHE A 840 10.67 -50.82 0.92
CA PHE A 840 9.77 -50.62 2.08
C PHE A 840 10.34 -49.59 3.10
N ARG A 841 9.55 -49.24 4.11
CA ARG A 841 9.83 -48.21 5.15
C ARG A 841 10.85 -48.64 6.22
N ALA A 842 11.60 -47.67 6.75
CA ALA A 842 11.79 -47.44 8.18
C ALA A 842 12.20 -45.98 8.44
N ALA A 843 12.02 -45.49 9.66
CA ALA A 843 12.59 -44.24 10.18
C ALA A 843 13.41 -44.57 11.44
N TRP A 844 14.29 -43.67 11.88
CA TRP A 844 14.62 -43.31 13.27
C TRP A 844 15.71 -42.22 13.28
N ASP A 845 15.82 -41.49 14.38
CA ASP A 845 16.76 -40.37 14.60
C ASP A 845 18.13 -40.82 15.17
N ASP A 846 18.92 -39.82 15.59
CA ASP A 846 20.18 -39.85 16.36
C ASP A 846 21.52 -40.11 15.62
N GLY A 847 22.50 -39.26 15.96
CA GLY A 847 23.94 -39.49 15.81
C GLY A 847 24.57 -39.78 17.19
N PRO A 848 25.79 -39.31 17.52
CA PRO A 848 26.82 -38.62 16.72
C PRO A 848 28.17 -39.39 16.70
N GLY A 849 29.22 -38.85 16.05
CA GLY A 849 30.59 -39.33 16.28
C GLY A 849 31.67 -39.00 15.22
N SER A 850 32.52 -38.03 15.52
CA SER A 850 33.91 -37.91 15.00
C SER A 850 34.84 -38.84 15.83
N PRO A 851 36.07 -39.25 15.38
CA PRO A 851 37.03 -38.40 14.66
C PRO A 851 37.98 -39.03 13.60
N GLU A 852 38.83 -38.15 13.06
CA GLU A 852 40.12 -38.32 12.35
C GLU A 852 41.20 -39.14 13.15
N PRO A 853 42.43 -39.46 12.64
CA PRO A 853 43.28 -38.66 11.72
C PRO A 853 44.23 -39.36 10.71
N ALA A 854 44.99 -38.53 9.95
CA ALA A 854 46.34 -38.79 9.37
C ALA A 854 46.48 -39.81 8.21
N SER A 855 47.48 -39.82 7.30
CA SER A 855 48.60 -38.93 6.85
C SER A 855 49.25 -39.64 5.62
N ALA A 856 50.14 -39.14 4.75
CA ALA A 856 50.65 -37.85 4.25
C ALA A 856 51.82 -38.17 3.27
N THR A 857 52.08 -37.37 2.21
CA THR A 857 53.36 -37.35 1.41
C THR A 857 53.63 -38.60 0.51
N THR A 858 54.35 -38.63 -0.64
CA THR A 858 55.39 -37.77 -1.29
C THR A 858 55.40 -37.96 -2.84
N GLY A 859 56.07 -37.07 -3.61
CA GLY A 859 56.50 -37.29 -5.01
C GLY A 859 57.85 -38.04 -5.13
N PRO A 860 58.65 -37.98 -6.24
CA PRO A 860 58.68 -36.93 -7.29
C PRO A 860 59.03 -37.35 -8.77
N GLN A 861 59.06 -36.34 -9.66
CA GLN A 861 59.87 -36.08 -10.89
C GLN A 861 60.25 -37.11 -12.01
N GLU A 862 60.33 -36.51 -13.22
CA GLU A 862 61.27 -36.75 -14.36
C GLU A 862 60.92 -37.65 -15.58
N SER A 863 61.81 -37.64 -16.61
CA SER A 863 61.40 -37.37 -18.01
C SER A 863 62.25 -38.03 -19.14
N THR A 864 61.92 -37.72 -20.41
CA THR A 864 62.50 -38.19 -21.72
C THR A 864 62.09 -39.61 -22.17
N GLY A 865 62.07 -39.99 -23.46
CA GLY A 865 62.24 -39.24 -24.73
C GLY A 865 62.38 -40.15 -25.99
N ALA A 866 62.50 -39.52 -27.18
CA ALA A 866 62.96 -40.06 -28.50
C ALA A 866 61.95 -40.58 -29.58
N THR A 867 62.36 -40.36 -30.85
CA THR A 867 61.75 -40.75 -32.15
C THR A 867 62.92 -41.02 -33.15
N PRO A 868 62.72 -41.71 -34.29
CA PRO A 868 62.80 -41.00 -35.59
C PRO A 868 61.86 -41.55 -36.70
N GLY A 869 61.31 -40.68 -37.56
CA GLY A 869 61.81 -40.40 -38.93
C GLY A 869 60.72 -40.75 -39.97
N HIS A 870 60.78 -40.58 -41.30
CA HIS A 870 61.52 -39.78 -42.30
C HIS A 870 60.72 -39.94 -43.64
N GLN A 871 60.81 -39.20 -44.75
CA GLN A 871 61.59 -38.07 -45.32
C GLN A 871 60.67 -37.44 -46.42
N VAL A 872 60.66 -36.17 -46.85
CA VAL A 872 61.67 -35.11 -47.07
C VAL A 872 62.61 -35.43 -48.24
N PRO A 873 62.42 -34.78 -49.41
CA PRO A 873 63.07 -33.49 -49.69
C PRO A 873 62.12 -32.26 -49.72
N THR A 874 62.16 -31.44 -50.79
CA THR A 874 61.92 -29.97 -50.80
C THR A 874 60.96 -29.54 -51.94
N ASP A 875 60.74 -28.29 -52.40
CA ASP A 875 61.40 -26.95 -52.32
C ASP A 875 60.35 -25.85 -52.70
N ALA A 876 60.49 -24.51 -52.59
CA ALA A 876 61.58 -23.60 -52.20
C ALA A 876 61.01 -22.27 -51.58
N ALA A 877 61.73 -21.12 -51.71
CA ALA A 877 61.40 -19.78 -51.17
C ALA A 877 61.84 -18.66 -52.18
N PRO A 878 61.74 -17.30 -51.97
CA PRO A 878 61.62 -16.56 -50.68
C PRO A 878 60.75 -15.24 -50.59
N GLU A 879 60.42 -14.89 -49.33
CA GLU A 879 60.47 -13.57 -48.63
C GLU A 879 59.61 -12.28 -48.93
N TYR A 880 59.49 -11.51 -47.82
CA TYR A 880 59.21 -10.07 -47.59
C TYR A 880 57.77 -9.49 -47.48
N GLN A 881 57.67 -8.32 -46.83
CA GLN A 881 56.51 -7.80 -46.09
C GLN A 881 56.09 -6.35 -46.47
N ALA A 882 54.78 -6.13 -46.72
CA ALA A 882 54.00 -4.89 -46.48
C ALA A 882 54.47 -3.55 -47.14
N PRO A 883 53.74 -2.39 -47.02
CA PRO A 883 52.36 -2.13 -46.59
C PRO A 883 51.52 -1.25 -47.59
N THR A 884 50.32 -0.82 -47.14
CA THR A 884 49.57 0.43 -47.51
C THR A 884 48.84 0.62 -48.86
N SER A 885 47.53 0.91 -48.72
CA SER A 885 46.76 2.02 -49.34
C SER A 885 46.30 2.03 -50.83
N ALA A 886 45.03 2.45 -50.96
CA ALA A 886 44.38 3.20 -52.06
C ALA A 886 44.03 2.50 -53.40
N ALA A 887 42.78 2.74 -53.84
CA ALA A 887 42.29 2.56 -55.22
C ALA A 887 41.16 3.58 -55.52
N PRO A 888 41.24 4.41 -56.60
CA PRO A 888 40.23 5.41 -56.96
C PRO A 888 39.27 4.94 -58.09
N GLY A 889 38.38 5.84 -58.55
CA GLY A 889 37.39 5.60 -59.64
C GLY A 889 37.99 5.37 -61.04
N SER A 890 37.22 5.09 -62.10
CA SER A 890 36.07 5.88 -62.65
C SER A 890 35.15 4.96 -63.51
N ARG A 891 34.05 5.34 -64.19
CA ARG A 891 33.67 6.58 -64.92
C ARG A 891 32.13 6.62 -65.15
N ALA A 892 31.59 7.73 -65.71
CA ALA A 892 30.15 8.05 -65.73
C ALA A 892 29.45 7.96 -67.11
N SER A 893 28.11 8.14 -67.12
CA SER A 893 27.28 8.68 -68.22
C SER A 893 25.90 9.15 -67.68
N GLU A 894 25.10 9.88 -68.48
CA GLU A 894 24.18 10.92 -67.98
C GLU A 894 22.68 10.78 -68.37
N GLY A 895 21.78 11.09 -67.42
CA GLY A 895 20.41 11.65 -67.62
C GLY A 895 19.34 10.84 -68.39
N PRO A 896 18.11 11.40 -68.60
CA PRO A 896 17.37 12.34 -67.75
C PRO A 896 15.89 11.92 -67.48
N VAL A 897 15.11 12.83 -66.87
CA VAL A 897 13.70 12.71 -66.39
C VAL A 897 12.65 12.37 -67.48
N PRO A 898 11.49 11.76 -67.14
CA PRO A 898 10.33 12.56 -66.64
C PRO A 898 9.48 11.88 -65.53
N GLY A 899 8.55 12.64 -64.93
CA GLY A 899 7.58 12.14 -63.95
C GLY A 899 6.15 12.64 -64.22
N TYR A 900 5.17 12.02 -63.55
CA TYR A 900 3.74 12.42 -63.58
C TYR A 900 3.12 12.43 -62.16
N ARG A 901 1.87 12.89 -62.04
CA ARG A 901 1.26 13.47 -60.83
C ARG A 901 -0.26 13.14 -60.78
N VAL A 902 -0.92 13.47 -59.66
CA VAL A 902 -2.39 13.54 -59.45
C VAL A 902 -3.08 12.18 -59.21
N PRO A 903 -4.18 12.07 -58.42
CA PRO A 903 -4.87 13.04 -57.56
C PRO A 903 -4.89 12.70 -56.05
N THR A 904 -5.15 13.71 -55.21
CA THR A 904 -5.94 13.57 -53.97
C THR A 904 -7.38 13.97 -54.24
N GLY A 905 -8.36 13.28 -53.62
CA GLY A 905 -9.78 13.61 -53.70
C GLY A 905 -10.39 13.75 -52.31
N ALA A 906 -11.30 14.72 -52.13
CA ALA A 906 -11.93 15.02 -50.84
C ALA A 906 -13.34 15.60 -51.02
N VAL A 907 -14.34 14.98 -50.38
CA VAL A 907 -15.73 15.48 -50.19
C VAL A 907 -16.30 14.86 -48.88
N PRO A 908 -17.46 15.26 -48.33
CA PRO A 908 -17.51 16.08 -47.13
C PRO A 908 -18.14 15.37 -45.90
N GLY A 909 -18.15 16.06 -44.76
CA GLY A 909 -18.98 15.70 -43.60
C GLY A 909 -20.06 16.77 -43.31
N PRO A 910 -21.20 16.39 -42.70
CA PRO A 910 -22.13 17.34 -42.09
C PRO A 910 -21.63 17.77 -40.71
N GLY A 911 -21.88 19.02 -40.31
CA GLY A 911 -21.45 19.56 -39.02
C GLY A 911 -22.59 20.08 -38.15
N THR A 912 -22.30 20.27 -36.87
CA THR A 912 -23.13 21.02 -35.90
C THR A 912 -22.24 21.91 -35.03
N PRO A 913 -22.75 23.03 -34.48
CA PRO A 913 -21.90 24.18 -34.12
C PRO A 913 -21.43 24.19 -32.66
N THR A 914 -20.27 24.81 -32.43
CA THR A 914 -19.82 25.27 -31.12
C THR A 914 -19.50 26.77 -31.20
N ASN A 915 -20.15 27.59 -30.37
CA ASN A 915 -19.93 29.04 -30.35
C ASN A 915 -18.55 29.37 -29.79
N ALA A 916 -17.78 30.19 -30.51
CA ALA A 916 -16.51 30.74 -30.05
C ALA A 916 -16.67 32.18 -29.54
N VAL A 917 -15.88 32.55 -28.53
CA VAL A 917 -15.65 33.94 -28.12
C VAL A 917 -14.13 34.20 -28.22
N PRO A 918 -13.67 35.23 -28.95
CA PRO A 918 -12.27 35.33 -29.36
C PRO A 918 -11.36 36.02 -28.32
N GLY A 919 -10.09 35.61 -28.31
CA GLY A 919 -9.02 36.28 -27.56
C GLY A 919 -7.68 36.12 -28.30
N ALA A 920 -7.30 37.11 -29.08
CA ALA A 920 -6.23 37.00 -30.07
C ALA A 920 -4.82 36.77 -29.48
N ARG A 921 -3.94 36.13 -30.27
CA ARG A 921 -2.49 36.30 -30.12
C ARG A 921 -1.76 36.12 -31.45
N THR A 922 -0.75 36.93 -31.66
CA THR A 922 -0.15 37.24 -32.97
C THR A 922 0.85 36.17 -33.44
N THR A 923 0.90 35.93 -34.76
CA THR A 923 1.94 35.14 -35.43
C THR A 923 3.29 35.89 -35.47
N ALA A 924 4.39 35.20 -35.17
CA ALA A 924 5.74 35.73 -35.39
C ALA A 924 6.74 34.61 -35.73
N GLY A 925 7.32 34.70 -36.93
CA GLY A 925 8.55 34.06 -37.43
C GLY A 925 9.01 32.71 -36.85
N ALA A 926 8.83 31.63 -37.61
CA ALA A 926 9.64 30.42 -37.47
C ALA A 926 10.90 30.53 -38.37
N ALA A 927 12.07 30.21 -37.81
CA ALA A 927 13.31 30.00 -38.56
C ALA A 927 13.64 28.49 -38.58
N PRO A 928 14.27 27.97 -39.65
CA PRO A 928 14.46 26.53 -39.83
C PRO A 928 15.69 26.00 -39.07
N GLY A 929 15.66 24.73 -38.64
CA GLY A 929 16.88 24.01 -38.24
C GLY A 929 16.83 23.19 -36.96
N ALA A 930 15.88 22.26 -36.83
CA ALA A 930 16.03 21.11 -35.94
C ALA A 930 15.63 19.85 -36.71
N ARG A 931 16.52 18.86 -36.81
CA ARG A 931 16.17 17.55 -37.37
C ARG A 931 15.39 16.80 -36.28
N GLY A 932 14.18 16.33 -36.59
CA GLY A 932 13.47 15.46 -35.67
C GLY A 932 14.23 14.16 -35.51
N ALA A 933 14.78 13.92 -34.32
CA ALA A 933 15.29 12.59 -33.95
C ALA A 933 14.11 11.60 -33.97
N PRO A 934 14.30 10.35 -34.45
CA PRO A 934 13.24 9.35 -34.41
C PRO A 934 12.88 9.08 -32.95
N ALA A 935 11.58 9.11 -32.63
CA ALA A 935 11.11 8.82 -31.28
C ALA A 935 11.41 7.35 -30.92
N ILE A 936 12.41 7.14 -30.08
CA ILE A 936 12.80 5.81 -29.60
C ILE A 936 11.62 5.22 -28.83
N GLN A 937 11.02 4.15 -29.36
CA GLN A 937 9.95 3.43 -28.67
C GLN A 937 10.50 2.81 -27.38
N VAL A 938 10.02 3.30 -26.24
CA VAL A 938 10.39 2.78 -24.92
C VAL A 938 9.74 1.41 -24.73
N PRO A 939 10.50 0.32 -24.52
CA PRO A 939 9.90 -1.00 -24.38
C PRO A 939 8.97 -1.12 -23.17
N ALA A 940 7.94 -1.94 -23.34
CA ALA A 940 6.85 -2.07 -22.37
C ALA A 940 7.32 -2.59 -21.00
N GLY A 941 8.27 -3.53 -20.97
CA GLY A 941 8.79 -4.10 -19.73
C GLY A 941 9.61 -3.09 -18.92
N LEU A 942 10.39 -2.20 -19.56
CA LEU A 942 11.04 -1.10 -18.83
C LEU A 942 10.01 -0.18 -18.16
N THR A 943 8.96 0.20 -18.90
CA THR A 943 7.90 1.07 -18.37
C THR A 943 7.14 0.40 -17.23
N ALA A 944 6.86 -0.89 -17.33
CA ALA A 944 6.18 -1.66 -16.29
C ALA A 944 7.07 -1.86 -15.04
N LEU A 945 8.34 -2.27 -15.20
CA LEU A 945 9.31 -2.35 -14.10
C LEU A 945 9.49 -1.01 -13.39
N ARG A 946 9.42 0.12 -14.11
CA ARG A 946 9.46 1.45 -13.49
C ARG A 946 8.24 1.73 -12.59
N ARG A 947 7.07 1.16 -12.90
CA ARG A 947 5.82 1.29 -12.12
C ARG A 947 5.76 0.35 -10.90
N LEU A 948 6.37 -0.83 -10.96
CA LEU A 948 6.30 -1.83 -9.88
C LEU A 948 6.84 -1.31 -8.52
N PRO A 949 6.26 -1.73 -7.38
CA PRO A 949 6.83 -1.52 -6.05
C PRO A 949 8.03 -2.44 -5.79
N ALA A 950 8.79 -2.20 -4.71
CA ALA A 950 10.11 -2.80 -4.49
C ALA A 950 10.06 -4.34 -4.31
N GLU A 951 8.99 -4.82 -3.69
CA GLU A 951 8.70 -6.22 -3.36
C GLU A 951 8.33 -7.01 -4.62
N ARG A 952 7.64 -6.35 -5.57
CA ARG A 952 7.31 -6.93 -6.89
C ARG A 952 8.52 -6.92 -7.83
N ILE A 953 9.45 -5.96 -7.72
CA ILE A 953 10.75 -6.04 -8.40
C ILE A 953 11.59 -7.17 -7.83
N GLU A 954 11.60 -7.36 -6.51
CA GLU A 954 12.29 -8.48 -5.88
C GLU A 954 11.71 -9.84 -6.29
N ARG A 955 10.38 -9.95 -6.34
CA ARG A 955 9.69 -11.12 -6.91
C ARG A 955 10.06 -11.35 -8.38
N ALA A 956 10.10 -10.28 -9.18
CA ALA A 956 10.52 -10.35 -10.59
C ALA A 956 11.97 -10.80 -10.75
N CYS A 957 12.88 -10.40 -9.87
CA CYS A 957 14.24 -10.95 -9.80
C CYS A 957 14.21 -12.44 -9.44
N ARG A 958 13.56 -12.82 -8.34
CA ARG A 958 13.52 -14.21 -7.82
C ARG A 958 13.10 -15.23 -8.89
N TYR A 959 12.02 -14.95 -9.63
CA TYR A 959 11.54 -15.86 -10.69
C TYR A 959 12.18 -15.59 -12.06
N GLY A 960 12.37 -14.33 -12.44
CA GLY A 960 12.88 -13.96 -13.76
C GLY A 960 14.38 -14.21 -13.99
N LEU A 961 15.15 -14.49 -12.93
CA LEU A 961 16.60 -14.77 -13.01
C LEU A 961 16.95 -15.90 -13.99
N ALA A 962 16.10 -16.93 -14.11
CA ALA A 962 16.32 -18.05 -15.02
C ALA A 962 16.22 -17.65 -16.51
N ALA A 963 15.30 -16.75 -16.86
CA ALA A 963 15.05 -16.32 -18.24
C ALA A 963 15.84 -15.06 -18.66
N ALA A 964 16.11 -14.15 -17.72
CA ALA A 964 16.99 -13.01 -17.93
C ALA A 964 18.47 -13.44 -17.94
N GLY A 965 18.85 -14.32 -17.01
CA GLY A 965 20.21 -14.78 -16.73
C GLY A 965 20.95 -13.80 -15.79
N LEU A 966 21.44 -14.28 -14.64
CA LEU A 966 22.04 -13.43 -13.59
C LEU A 966 23.13 -12.47 -14.09
N VAL A 967 24.13 -12.94 -14.83
CA VAL A 967 25.20 -12.09 -15.37
C VAL A 967 24.71 -11.17 -16.49
N ALA A 968 23.76 -11.60 -17.33
CA ALA A 968 23.16 -10.73 -18.33
C ALA A 968 22.36 -9.59 -17.67
N LEU A 969 21.63 -9.89 -16.59
CA LEU A 969 20.93 -8.90 -15.76
C LEU A 969 21.91 -7.97 -15.02
N TRP A 970 23.03 -8.49 -14.52
CA TRP A 970 24.08 -7.68 -13.89
C TRP A 970 24.72 -6.68 -14.86
N ARG A 971 24.98 -7.13 -16.10
CA ARG A 971 25.52 -6.29 -17.20
C ARG A 971 24.47 -5.31 -17.71
N ALA A 972 23.21 -5.73 -17.88
CA ALA A 972 22.10 -4.83 -18.22
C ALA A 972 21.89 -3.73 -17.15
N THR A 973 21.95 -4.10 -15.87
CA THR A 973 21.96 -3.13 -14.76
C THR A 973 23.27 -2.37 -14.58
N GLY A 974 24.29 -2.62 -15.41
CA GLY A 974 25.49 -1.80 -15.54
C GLY A 974 25.40 -0.74 -16.64
N VAL A 975 24.45 -0.85 -17.58
CA VAL A 975 24.27 0.15 -18.63
C VAL A 975 23.54 1.38 -18.06
N ARG A 976 24.14 2.56 -18.23
CA ARG A 976 23.72 3.83 -17.63
C ARG A 976 23.71 4.95 -18.68
N PRO A 977 22.70 5.02 -19.58
CA PRO A 977 22.72 6.00 -20.67
C PRO A 977 22.62 7.45 -20.17
N LEU A 978 21.92 7.69 -19.04
CA LEU A 978 21.82 9.03 -18.45
C LEU A 978 23.12 9.46 -17.75
N GLU A 979 23.77 8.56 -17.02
CA GLU A 979 25.08 8.81 -16.41
C GLU A 979 26.15 9.06 -17.48
N ARG A 980 26.16 8.25 -18.56
CA ARG A 980 27.02 8.44 -19.74
C ARG A 980 26.81 9.82 -20.38
N ALA A 981 25.56 10.23 -20.59
CA ALA A 981 25.24 11.53 -21.18
C ALA A 981 25.58 12.72 -20.24
N LEU A 982 25.41 12.57 -18.92
CA LEU A 982 25.84 13.58 -17.96
C LEU A 982 27.37 13.68 -17.88
N ALA A 983 28.10 12.56 -17.91
CA ALA A 983 29.56 12.55 -17.94
C ALA A 983 30.14 13.19 -19.23
N ALA A 984 29.43 13.06 -20.36
CA ALA A 984 29.76 13.69 -21.63
C ALA A 984 29.33 15.17 -21.76
N LEU A 985 28.48 15.67 -20.87
CA LEU A 985 28.03 17.07 -20.87
C LEU A 985 29.20 18.02 -20.55
N ASP A 986 29.23 19.20 -21.19
CA ASP A 986 30.23 20.26 -20.96
C ASP A 986 30.50 20.45 -19.46
N PRO A 987 31.77 20.31 -19.00
CA PRO A 987 32.15 20.54 -17.61
C PRO A 987 31.63 21.87 -17.05
N ARG A 988 31.61 22.94 -17.86
CA ARG A 988 31.10 24.26 -17.45
C ARG A 988 29.60 24.23 -17.15
N LEU A 989 28.82 23.47 -17.92
CA LEU A 989 27.40 23.26 -17.64
C LEU A 989 27.20 22.36 -16.41
N ARG A 990 28.09 21.40 -16.14
CA ARG A 990 28.04 20.60 -14.90
C ARG A 990 28.42 21.42 -13.65
N GLU A 991 29.42 22.28 -13.74
CA GLU A 991 29.83 23.20 -12.67
C GLU A 991 28.75 24.25 -12.40
N GLN A 992 28.17 24.84 -13.45
CA GLN A 992 27.09 25.83 -13.35
C GLN A 992 25.76 25.21 -12.84
N TYR A 993 25.55 23.91 -13.05
CA TYR A 993 24.34 23.18 -12.65
C TYR A 993 24.70 21.93 -11.82
N ASP A 994 25.49 22.15 -10.77
CA ASP A 994 25.91 21.23 -9.71
C ASP A 994 24.91 20.12 -9.32
N GLN A 995 23.62 20.44 -9.28
CA GLN A 995 22.51 19.57 -8.94
C GLN A 995 22.20 18.47 -9.98
N LEU A 996 22.76 18.52 -11.19
CA LEU A 996 22.46 17.57 -12.28
C LEU A 996 22.62 16.07 -11.92
N PRO A 997 23.60 15.62 -11.12
CA PRO A 997 23.72 14.21 -10.70
C PRO A 997 22.51 13.69 -9.92
N LEU A 998 21.68 14.55 -9.33
CA LEU A 998 20.42 14.13 -8.69
C LEU A 998 19.44 13.47 -9.70
N LEU A 999 19.61 13.71 -11.01
CA LEU A 999 18.90 12.99 -12.09
C LEU A 999 19.21 11.48 -12.14
N LEU A 1000 20.22 10.99 -11.43
CA LEU A 1000 20.56 9.56 -11.33
C LEU A 1000 19.91 8.89 -10.12
N ALA A 1001 19.62 9.65 -9.05
CA ALA A 1001 19.05 9.12 -7.81
C ALA A 1001 17.58 8.70 -7.95
N ASP A 1002 17.17 7.61 -7.29
CA ASP A 1002 15.76 7.22 -7.09
C ASP A 1002 15.15 8.01 -5.91
N ALA A 1003 15.33 9.33 -5.95
CA ALA A 1003 14.91 10.27 -4.92
C ALA A 1003 14.00 11.38 -5.51
N PRO A 1004 13.21 12.09 -4.67
CA PRO A 1004 12.37 13.20 -5.12
C PRO A 1004 13.20 14.35 -5.71
N LEU A 1005 12.96 14.67 -7.00
CA LEU A 1005 13.74 15.69 -7.69
C LEU A 1005 13.36 17.15 -7.31
N PRO A 1006 14.35 18.05 -7.21
CA PRO A 1006 14.15 19.50 -7.21
C PRO A 1006 13.25 20.00 -8.36
N GLY A 1007 12.60 21.15 -8.16
CA GLY A 1007 11.65 21.72 -9.14
C GLY A 1007 12.27 22.08 -10.49
N SER A 1008 13.54 22.47 -10.49
CA SER A 1008 14.40 22.66 -11.67
C SER A 1008 14.50 21.38 -12.51
N LEU A 1009 14.93 20.30 -11.88
CA LEU A 1009 15.22 19.02 -12.52
C LEU A 1009 13.96 18.23 -12.90
N ARG A 1010 12.83 18.44 -12.22
CA ARG A 1010 11.54 17.79 -12.55
C ARG A 1010 11.04 18.08 -13.97
N ARG A 1011 11.46 19.18 -14.61
CA ARG A 1011 11.18 19.41 -16.04
C ARG A 1011 12.12 18.61 -16.93
N LEU A 1012 13.41 18.62 -16.62
CA LEU A 1012 14.46 17.94 -17.38
C LEU A 1012 14.25 16.41 -17.38
N ALA A 1013 13.89 15.85 -16.22
CA ALA A 1013 13.48 14.45 -16.06
C ALA A 1013 12.14 14.06 -16.71
N ARG A 1014 11.37 15.04 -17.22
CA ARG A 1014 10.14 14.84 -18.00
C ARG A 1014 10.32 15.22 -19.48
N HIS A 1015 11.53 15.59 -19.89
CA HIS A 1015 11.85 15.85 -21.29
C HIS A 1015 11.81 14.53 -22.07
N GLU A 1016 11.18 14.51 -23.24
CA GLU A 1016 10.85 13.27 -23.97
C GLU A 1016 12.08 12.41 -24.30
N ALA A 1017 13.21 13.03 -24.68
CA ALA A 1017 14.47 12.32 -24.89
C ALA A 1017 15.11 11.78 -23.58
N ILE A 1018 14.89 12.43 -22.43
CA ILE A 1018 15.62 12.17 -21.17
C ILE A 1018 14.85 11.18 -20.27
N ALA A 1019 13.51 11.20 -20.32
CA ALA A 1019 12.65 10.33 -19.51
C ALA A 1019 12.89 8.81 -19.74
N PRO A 1020 13.18 8.30 -20.95
CA PRO A 1020 13.53 6.88 -21.16
C PRO A 1020 14.83 6.50 -20.46
N ALA A 1021 15.89 7.29 -20.63
CA ALA A 1021 17.19 7.06 -20.00
C ALA A 1021 17.09 7.15 -18.47
N ARG A 1022 16.33 8.11 -17.91
CA ARG A 1022 16.05 8.15 -16.46
C ARG A 1022 15.21 6.97 -15.99
N SER A 1023 14.30 6.45 -16.82
CA SER A 1023 13.52 5.25 -16.43
C SER A 1023 14.41 4.02 -16.35
N MET A 1024 15.34 3.86 -17.30
CA MET A 1024 16.36 2.80 -17.32
C MET A 1024 17.32 2.89 -16.13
N GLU A 1025 17.84 4.09 -15.86
CA GLU A 1025 18.68 4.44 -14.71
C GLU A 1025 18.06 3.96 -13.38
N LEU A 1026 16.79 4.29 -13.16
CA LEU A 1026 16.08 3.96 -11.93
C LEU A 1026 15.69 2.49 -11.83
N VAL A 1027 15.22 1.87 -12.93
CA VAL A 1027 14.92 0.43 -12.94
C VAL A 1027 16.17 -0.38 -12.63
N ALA A 1028 17.33 -0.01 -13.19
CA ALA A 1028 18.58 -0.72 -12.93
C ALA A 1028 19.05 -0.62 -11.47
N ARG A 1029 19.02 0.58 -10.87
CA ARG A 1029 19.35 0.77 -9.44
C ARG A 1029 18.41 -0.01 -8.52
N ARG A 1030 17.10 -0.02 -8.81
CA ARG A 1030 16.09 -0.77 -8.05
C ARG A 1030 16.25 -2.28 -8.16
N ILE A 1031 16.67 -2.79 -9.32
CA ILE A 1031 17.00 -4.21 -9.52
C ILE A 1031 18.24 -4.61 -8.72
N ARG A 1032 19.31 -3.79 -8.68
CA ARG A 1032 20.48 -4.10 -7.83
C ARG A 1032 20.12 -4.08 -6.35
N ALA A 1033 19.38 -3.08 -5.87
CA ALA A 1033 18.90 -3.07 -4.50
C ALA A 1033 18.02 -4.31 -4.16
N ALA A 1034 17.29 -4.86 -5.14
CA ALA A 1034 16.54 -6.11 -4.98
C ALA A 1034 17.46 -7.35 -4.94
N LEU A 1035 18.47 -7.45 -5.81
CA LEU A 1035 19.48 -8.52 -5.76
C LEU A 1035 20.23 -8.52 -4.42
N GLY A 1036 20.51 -7.34 -3.85
CA GLY A 1036 21.10 -7.20 -2.51
C GLY A 1036 20.19 -7.73 -1.40
N ARG A 1037 18.88 -7.47 -1.45
CA ARG A 1037 17.91 -8.05 -0.51
C ARG A 1037 17.77 -9.57 -0.67
N LEU A 1038 17.75 -10.09 -1.90
CA LEU A 1038 17.76 -11.52 -2.16
C LEU A 1038 19.01 -12.21 -1.57
N ALA A 1039 20.18 -11.58 -1.73
CA ALA A 1039 21.42 -12.06 -1.12
C ALA A 1039 21.33 -12.06 0.42
N ARG A 1040 20.73 -11.01 1.02
CA ARG A 1040 20.57 -10.89 2.48
C ARG A 1040 19.51 -11.84 3.05
N ALA A 1041 18.53 -12.23 2.25
CA ALA A 1041 17.55 -13.26 2.60
C ALA A 1041 18.09 -14.70 2.43
N GLY A 1042 19.32 -14.88 1.91
CA GLY A 1042 19.87 -16.20 1.61
C GLY A 1042 19.15 -16.92 0.47
N ASP A 1043 18.59 -16.17 -0.49
CA ASP A 1043 17.69 -16.72 -1.51
C ASP A 1043 18.33 -17.87 -2.32
N PRO A 1044 17.72 -19.06 -2.38
CA PRO A 1044 18.34 -20.25 -2.97
C PRO A 1044 18.44 -20.17 -4.50
N VAL A 1045 17.54 -19.43 -5.16
CA VAL A 1045 17.59 -19.27 -6.63
C VAL A 1045 18.74 -18.35 -7.01
N LEU A 1046 18.96 -17.27 -6.24
CA LEU A 1046 20.15 -16.44 -6.39
C LEU A 1046 21.43 -17.22 -6.05
N ALA A 1047 21.43 -17.99 -4.96
CA ALA A 1047 22.60 -18.78 -4.54
C ALA A 1047 23.07 -19.77 -5.62
N ASP A 1048 22.15 -20.53 -6.23
CA ASP A 1048 22.46 -21.46 -7.33
C ASP A 1048 23.04 -20.72 -8.55
N HIS A 1049 22.43 -19.60 -8.93
CA HIS A 1049 22.92 -18.78 -10.04
C HIS A 1049 24.29 -18.16 -9.77
N VAL A 1050 24.59 -17.75 -8.53
CA VAL A 1050 25.93 -17.28 -8.14
C VAL A 1050 26.94 -18.44 -8.21
N ALA A 1051 26.61 -19.58 -7.60
CA ALA A 1051 27.49 -20.75 -7.54
C ALA A 1051 27.89 -21.27 -8.95
N ARG A 1052 26.95 -21.23 -9.91
CA ARG A 1052 27.15 -21.77 -11.27
C ARG A 1052 27.54 -20.75 -12.34
N ARG A 1053 27.10 -19.49 -12.22
CA ARG A 1053 27.05 -18.52 -13.34
C ARG A 1053 27.44 -17.08 -12.99
N ALA A 1054 28.09 -16.80 -11.87
CA ALA A 1054 28.63 -15.46 -11.59
C ALA A 1054 29.86 -15.12 -12.46
N ASP A 1055 30.07 -13.84 -12.75
CA ASP A 1055 31.33 -13.29 -13.26
C ASP A 1055 32.06 -12.49 -12.16
N THR A 1056 33.36 -12.20 -12.35
CA THR A 1056 34.19 -11.52 -11.32
C THR A 1056 33.58 -10.23 -10.81
N ALA A 1057 33.01 -9.39 -11.68
CA ALA A 1057 32.43 -8.10 -11.30
C ALA A 1057 31.20 -8.26 -10.40
N LEU A 1058 30.35 -9.26 -10.70
CA LEU A 1058 29.21 -9.61 -9.87
C LEU A 1058 29.65 -10.24 -8.54
N LEU A 1059 30.57 -11.20 -8.58
CA LEU A 1059 31.00 -11.95 -7.39
C LEU A 1059 31.71 -11.04 -6.37
N CYS A 1060 32.59 -10.14 -6.83
CA CYS A 1060 33.22 -9.16 -5.95
C CYS A 1060 32.20 -8.23 -5.29
N ALA A 1061 31.22 -7.70 -6.05
CA ALA A 1061 30.21 -6.82 -5.49
C ALA A 1061 29.33 -7.55 -4.45
N LEU A 1062 28.95 -8.80 -4.72
CA LEU A 1062 28.18 -9.65 -3.83
C LEU A 1062 28.94 -10.03 -2.54
N VAL A 1063 30.24 -10.31 -2.62
CA VAL A 1063 31.07 -10.65 -1.45
C VAL A 1063 31.36 -9.40 -0.59
N VAL A 1064 31.56 -8.22 -1.20
CA VAL A 1064 31.71 -6.94 -0.48
C VAL A 1064 30.44 -6.61 0.30
N VAL A 1065 29.25 -6.73 -0.31
CA VAL A 1065 28.00 -6.44 0.41
C VAL A 1065 27.75 -7.42 1.56
N VAL A 1066 27.99 -8.73 1.38
CA VAL A 1066 27.88 -9.71 2.48
C VAL A 1066 28.83 -9.39 3.62
N THR A 1067 30.09 -9.09 3.31
CA THR A 1067 31.12 -8.78 4.33
C THR A 1067 30.79 -7.49 5.10
N SER A 1068 30.05 -6.55 4.51
CA SER A 1068 29.64 -5.31 5.17
C SER A 1068 28.47 -5.45 6.16
N TRP A 1069 27.73 -6.57 6.17
CA TRP A 1069 26.54 -6.69 7.02
C TRP A 1069 26.90 -6.99 8.49
N PRO A 1070 26.19 -6.37 9.47
CA PRO A 1070 26.22 -6.86 10.84
C PRO A 1070 25.57 -8.25 10.91
N ASP A 1071 26.17 -9.13 11.72
CA ASP A 1071 25.92 -10.58 11.84
C ASP A 1071 24.53 -11.03 11.34
N ALA A 1072 24.50 -11.46 10.08
CA ALA A 1072 23.28 -11.48 9.27
C ALA A 1072 22.38 -12.72 9.51
N GLY A 1073 22.75 -13.61 10.43
CA GLY A 1073 22.11 -14.92 10.61
C GLY A 1073 22.31 -15.92 9.46
N LEU A 1074 22.99 -15.50 8.38
CA LEU A 1074 23.36 -16.36 7.26
C LEU A 1074 24.66 -17.11 7.58
N PRO A 1075 24.74 -18.44 7.35
CA PRO A 1075 25.99 -19.18 7.52
C PRO A 1075 27.01 -18.72 6.47
N THR A 1076 28.09 -18.07 6.92
CA THR A 1076 29.20 -17.62 6.07
C THR A 1076 30.50 -18.37 6.38
N VAL A 1077 31.40 -18.40 5.40
CA VAL A 1077 32.73 -19.00 5.48
C VAL A 1077 33.77 -17.89 5.25
N PRO A 1078 34.86 -17.82 6.04
CA PRO A 1078 35.96 -16.91 5.78
C PRO A 1078 36.74 -17.33 4.53
N VAL A 1079 37.04 -16.36 3.67
CA VAL A 1079 37.86 -16.48 2.45
C VAL A 1079 39.30 -16.04 2.69
N THR A 1080 39.49 -15.01 3.54
CA THR A 1080 40.78 -14.58 4.07
C THR A 1080 40.74 -14.65 5.61
N ARG A 1081 41.90 -14.64 6.29
CA ARG A 1081 41.91 -14.45 7.75
C ARG A 1081 41.54 -13.00 8.10
N PRO A 1082 41.11 -12.72 9.34
CA PRO A 1082 41.02 -11.35 9.85
C PRO A 1082 42.31 -10.55 9.59
N GLY A 1083 42.17 -9.42 8.90
CA GLY A 1083 43.29 -8.54 8.51
C GLY A 1083 44.06 -8.96 7.25
N GLU A 1084 43.77 -10.09 6.60
CA GLU A 1084 44.40 -10.48 5.33
C GLU A 1084 43.64 -9.91 4.12
N THR A 1085 44.35 -9.10 3.32
CA THR A 1085 43.83 -8.48 2.09
C THR A 1085 44.02 -9.33 0.83
N GLY A 1086 45.02 -10.22 0.82
CA GLY A 1086 45.37 -11.06 -0.33
C GLY A 1086 44.42 -12.25 -0.50
N VAL A 1087 43.42 -12.10 -1.38
CA VAL A 1087 42.37 -13.09 -1.64
C VAL A 1087 42.91 -14.33 -2.38
N PRO A 1088 42.77 -15.55 -1.81
CA PRO A 1088 43.31 -16.78 -2.39
C PRO A 1088 42.49 -17.27 -3.60
N GLY A 1089 43.15 -18.02 -4.48
CA GLY A 1089 42.53 -18.62 -5.68
C GLY A 1089 43.36 -18.36 -6.95
N PHE A 1090 42.78 -18.65 -8.11
CA PHE A 1090 43.37 -18.32 -9.42
C PHE A 1090 42.38 -17.47 -10.24
N PRO A 1091 42.76 -16.25 -10.68
CA PRO A 1091 44.00 -15.53 -10.33
C PRO A 1091 44.00 -15.12 -8.85
N ARG A 1092 45.17 -15.01 -8.23
CA ARG A 1092 45.28 -14.37 -6.89
C ARG A 1092 45.04 -12.87 -7.06
N THR A 1093 44.29 -12.27 -6.14
CA THR A 1093 43.99 -10.81 -6.16
C THR A 1093 44.13 -10.22 -4.76
N ASP A 1094 44.10 -8.89 -4.65
CA ASP A 1094 44.18 -8.20 -3.37
C ASP A 1094 42.99 -7.23 -3.20
N LEU A 1095 42.56 -7.02 -1.96
CA LEU A 1095 41.52 -6.04 -1.63
C LEU A 1095 42.02 -4.59 -1.72
N ASP A 1096 43.33 -4.37 -1.57
CA ASP A 1096 43.94 -3.03 -1.57
C ASP A 1096 44.53 -2.60 -2.93
N ASP A 1097 44.50 -3.48 -3.94
CA ASP A 1097 44.80 -3.14 -5.33
C ASP A 1097 43.78 -2.10 -5.86
N PRO A 1098 44.18 -0.85 -6.13
CA PRO A 1098 43.26 0.20 -6.60
C PRO A 1098 42.70 -0.13 -8.00
N ASP A 1099 43.49 -0.82 -8.82
CA ASP A 1099 43.10 -1.36 -10.12
C ASP A 1099 42.68 -2.84 -10.01
N GLY A 1100 42.31 -3.28 -8.81
CA GLY A 1100 41.81 -4.61 -8.52
C GLY A 1100 40.32 -4.78 -8.85
N PRO A 1101 39.83 -6.03 -9.02
CA PRO A 1101 38.41 -6.29 -9.23
C PRO A 1101 37.56 -5.89 -8.01
N TRP A 1102 38.14 -5.94 -6.81
CA TRP A 1102 37.51 -5.59 -5.55
C TRP A 1102 37.19 -4.09 -5.45
N ARG A 1103 38.19 -3.22 -5.65
CA ARG A 1103 37.99 -1.76 -5.63
C ARG A 1103 37.06 -1.29 -6.76
N ARG A 1104 37.16 -1.89 -7.96
CA ARG A 1104 36.19 -1.66 -9.06
C ARG A 1104 34.75 -2.08 -8.72
N ALA A 1105 34.54 -3.03 -7.82
CA ALA A 1105 33.21 -3.50 -7.45
C ALA A 1105 32.50 -2.59 -6.41
N PHE A 1106 33.21 -1.71 -5.70
CA PHE A 1106 32.65 -0.91 -4.60
C PHE A 1106 31.40 -0.09 -4.99
N PRO A 1107 31.35 0.65 -6.12
CA PRO A 1107 30.14 1.40 -6.50
C PRO A 1107 28.93 0.49 -6.75
N ALA A 1108 29.17 -0.72 -7.29
CA ALA A 1108 28.11 -1.70 -7.53
C ALA A 1108 27.68 -2.41 -6.23
N ALA A 1109 28.60 -2.62 -5.28
CA ALA A 1109 28.27 -3.11 -3.94
C ALA A 1109 27.42 -2.11 -3.15
N ALA A 1110 27.69 -0.81 -3.25
CA ALA A 1110 26.83 0.23 -2.68
C ALA A 1110 25.40 0.19 -3.28
N GLU A 1111 25.26 -0.07 -4.59
CA GLU A 1111 23.95 -0.29 -5.22
C GLU A 1111 23.25 -1.61 -4.80
N LEU A 1112 23.99 -2.58 -4.24
CA LEU A 1112 23.44 -3.77 -3.56
C LEU A 1112 23.08 -3.48 -2.08
N GLY A 1113 23.42 -2.30 -1.54
CA GLY A 1113 23.21 -1.95 -0.13
C GLY A 1113 24.39 -2.32 0.79
N ALA A 1114 25.63 -2.25 0.29
CA ALA A 1114 26.84 -2.39 1.11
C ALA A 1114 27.12 -1.11 1.91
N ASP A 1115 27.49 -1.28 3.18
CA ASP A 1115 28.13 -0.22 3.96
C ASP A 1115 29.65 -0.29 3.75
N LEU A 1116 30.16 0.57 2.89
CA LEU A 1116 31.58 0.62 2.55
C LEU A 1116 32.44 1.28 3.65
N ALA A 1117 31.84 1.96 4.63
CA ALA A 1117 32.59 2.54 5.74
C ALA A 1117 33.03 1.47 6.73
N VAL A 1118 32.16 0.49 7.03
CA VAL A 1118 32.46 -0.64 7.91
C VAL A 1118 33.13 -1.82 7.21
N PHE A 1119 33.19 -1.85 5.86
CA PHE A 1119 33.77 -2.98 5.12
C PHE A 1119 35.23 -3.28 5.52
N SER A 1120 36.08 -2.25 5.68
CA SER A 1120 37.48 -2.44 6.08
C SER A 1120 37.62 -2.93 7.53
N GLU A 1121 36.76 -2.43 8.43
CA GLU A 1121 36.68 -2.89 9.83
C GLU A 1121 36.25 -4.37 9.88
N ARG A 1122 35.25 -4.75 9.08
CA ARG A 1122 34.81 -6.14 8.92
C ARG A 1122 35.92 -7.03 8.38
N VAL A 1123 36.64 -6.64 7.33
CA VAL A 1123 37.80 -7.43 6.85
C VAL A 1123 38.88 -7.56 7.92
N ALA A 1124 39.11 -6.53 8.74
CA ALA A 1124 40.07 -6.58 9.85
C ALA A 1124 39.65 -7.52 11.00
N THR A 1125 38.36 -7.57 11.34
CA THR A 1125 37.82 -8.38 12.46
C THR A 1125 37.41 -9.80 12.06
N ASP A 1126 36.76 -9.94 10.91
CA ASP A 1126 36.06 -11.13 10.44
C ASP A 1126 36.75 -11.82 9.25
N GLY A 1127 37.64 -11.12 8.55
CA GLY A 1127 38.14 -11.52 7.23
C GLY A 1127 37.08 -11.29 6.14
N LEU A 1128 37.44 -11.57 4.88
CA LEU A 1128 36.48 -11.53 3.77
C LEU A 1128 35.48 -12.70 3.91
N ARG A 1129 34.17 -12.45 3.91
CA ARG A 1129 33.13 -13.47 4.18
C ARG A 1129 32.31 -13.80 2.92
N VAL A 1130 31.99 -15.08 2.70
CA VAL A 1130 31.09 -15.54 1.64
C VAL A 1130 30.01 -16.49 2.19
N PRO A 1131 28.74 -16.43 1.77
CA PRO A 1131 27.71 -17.37 2.22
C PRO A 1131 28.03 -18.80 1.79
N SER A 1132 27.87 -19.77 2.69
CA SER A 1132 28.15 -21.18 2.42
C SER A 1132 27.32 -21.73 1.26
N ALA A 1133 26.08 -21.25 1.09
CA ALA A 1133 25.18 -21.61 -0.01
C ALA A 1133 25.69 -21.24 -1.42
N TRP A 1134 26.67 -20.32 -1.54
CA TRP A 1134 27.30 -20.01 -2.84
C TRP A 1134 28.47 -20.94 -3.15
N LEU A 1135 28.98 -21.66 -2.14
CA LEU A 1135 30.11 -22.58 -2.24
C LEU A 1135 29.63 -23.96 -2.73
N GLY A 1136 29.33 -24.05 -4.02
CA GLY A 1136 29.17 -25.34 -4.70
C GLY A 1136 30.44 -26.20 -4.68
N HIS A 1137 30.38 -27.39 -5.26
CA HIS A 1137 31.51 -28.34 -5.29
C HIS A 1137 32.85 -27.68 -5.69
N GLY A 1138 33.88 -27.93 -4.88
CA GLY A 1138 35.20 -27.30 -5.00
C GLY A 1138 35.40 -26.00 -4.19
N GLY A 1139 34.37 -25.52 -3.48
CA GLY A 1139 34.50 -24.41 -2.53
C GLY A 1139 34.91 -23.07 -3.16
N TRP A 1140 35.52 -22.19 -2.35
CA TRP A 1140 35.91 -20.86 -2.79
C TRP A 1140 36.85 -20.86 -4.01
N PRO A 1141 37.95 -21.65 -4.07
CA PRO A 1141 38.85 -21.63 -5.23
C PRO A 1141 38.14 -21.99 -6.54
N ALA A 1142 37.21 -22.93 -6.51
CA ALA A 1142 36.45 -23.33 -7.69
C ALA A 1142 35.39 -22.29 -8.08
N LEU A 1143 34.75 -21.61 -7.12
CA LEU A 1143 33.84 -20.49 -7.39
C LEU A 1143 34.58 -19.31 -8.02
N TRP A 1144 35.70 -18.90 -7.42
CA TRP A 1144 36.52 -17.80 -7.90
C TRP A 1144 37.11 -18.08 -9.30
N GLN A 1145 37.67 -19.28 -9.52
CA GLN A 1145 38.19 -19.67 -10.83
C GLN A 1145 37.10 -19.88 -11.90
N ARG A 1146 35.81 -20.01 -11.52
CA ARG A 1146 34.69 -19.94 -12.48
C ARG A 1146 34.34 -18.50 -12.83
N ALA A 1147 34.30 -17.61 -11.84
CA ALA A 1147 33.98 -16.19 -12.05
C ALA A 1147 35.05 -15.42 -12.85
N ALA A 1148 36.30 -15.88 -12.79
CA ALA A 1148 37.45 -15.32 -13.51
C ALA A 1148 37.69 -15.90 -14.92
N ARG A 1149 36.67 -16.55 -15.53
CA ARG A 1149 36.67 -17.05 -16.92
C ARG A 1149 35.67 -16.28 -17.77
#